data_AF-M7SBS3-F1
#
_entry.id   AF-M7SBS3-F1
#
_cell.length_a   1.000
_cell.length_b   1.000
_cell.length_c   1.000
_cell.angle_alpha   90.00
_cell.angle_beta   90.00
_cell.angle_gamma   90.00
#
_symmetry.space_group_name_H-M   'P 1'
#
loop_
_entity.id
_entity.type
_entity.pdbx_description
1 polymer ?
#
loop_
_entity_poly.entity_id
_entity_poly.type
_entity_poly.pdbx_seq_one_letter_code
_entity_poly.pdbx_strand_id
1 'polypeptide(L)'
;MIRAPLVAARDVPPDPTAPGPSAQDIEDWYAGNGWKVFEFREDNPHMADVGPCPLETAEASLRGGSGFTYHRRTGGLTLPRRADDDAGNGEPFLNTNDNVPPDPPASGRTKPGKYTYGIEFEFLLAPTAPDKSIGDPHPNDDRWFSHNMAGGPTSDEYETTISNRVTDAMRRGDVVTNRIVSASYGQATGPPTARPWWLFSYEDDVNAAVAAAEAANHNALIPSWMPPILFWNPTEDENGNVRAAVQELLQFFEAAHVSRGIQLRETGLDTVEEIGLRWLSSGGIGRLQGAAWTPRVQYQLQHHWKQKAIERINEVLTEWETQQRDPNHVDIEGMSDSYRAWQSTDDVSVSIALVRFENYVMPPGYVVPPWSARQPIPPYLYSWYGTEVISPVYDIANPDCYATVERALKQMRNELRIHKPLSTGQTGLHIHMGHQDGWNLFQLKRVVTLYYLLEPELVRLHREERETFLYCRPMRTQSFLAGALFYPEGVSAEYQYRLPGGGALMNLQYDQYMAPLLPLDIMDENTRKFITAIWRYPTITNLTQGLSNCKMSGSEALRIGMFGDKRTEDPGYIQKQTLEFRHMQGTLDAIHVYNWLSIIYTLVWTGREASDQDFFNTVTELVKNERPALEIMNIAPSILTYFQNNMDKTVHPNGKYWVYPDRDRVTWAQPFMVKGNGPTH
;
A
#
# COMPACT_ATOMS: atom_id res chain seq x y z
N MET A 1 7.21 61.73 -15.85
CA MET A 1 5.96 61.60 -16.63
C MET A 1 6.18 60.55 -17.70
N ILE A 2 5.85 59.29 -17.44
CA ILE A 2 5.90 58.20 -18.41
C ILE A 2 4.57 57.46 -18.29
N ARG A 3 3.87 57.33 -19.42
CA ARG A 3 2.54 56.70 -19.53
C ARG A 3 2.66 55.19 -19.37
N ALA A 4 1.79 54.62 -18.55
CA ALA A 4 1.56 53.18 -18.45
C ALA A 4 0.76 52.66 -19.68
N PRO A 5 0.95 51.40 -20.13
CA PRO A 5 0.02 50.76 -21.04
C PRO A 5 -1.12 50.07 -20.27
N LEU A 6 -2.34 50.24 -20.79
CA LEU A 6 -3.54 49.52 -20.38
C LEU A 6 -3.37 48.01 -20.60
N VAL A 7 -3.67 47.22 -19.58
CA VAL A 7 -4.00 45.80 -19.69
C VAL A 7 -5.51 45.69 -19.92
N ALA A 8 -5.92 45.24 -21.10
CA ALA A 8 -7.30 44.85 -21.36
C ALA A 8 -7.49 43.39 -20.91
N ALA A 9 -8.49 43.17 -20.06
CA ALA A 9 -8.96 41.84 -19.66
C ALA A 9 -9.48 41.07 -20.87
N ARG A 10 -9.12 39.78 -20.98
CA ARG A 10 -9.77 38.81 -21.86
C ARG A 10 -10.38 37.72 -20.98
N ASP A 11 -11.66 37.90 -20.65
CA ASP A 11 -12.54 36.87 -20.09
C ASP A 11 -13.08 35.96 -21.22
N VAL A 12 -12.23 35.09 -21.75
CA VAL A 12 -12.69 33.97 -22.59
C VAL A 12 -11.99 32.69 -22.12
N PRO A 13 -12.74 31.68 -21.65
CA PRO A 13 -12.15 30.39 -21.31
C PRO A 13 -11.55 29.72 -22.56
N PRO A 14 -10.40 29.04 -22.46
CA PRO A 14 -9.77 28.41 -23.60
C PRO A 14 -10.66 27.32 -24.19
N ASP A 15 -10.70 27.27 -25.52
CA ASP A 15 -11.38 26.23 -26.30
C ASP A 15 -10.68 24.89 -26.05
N PRO A 16 -11.35 23.89 -25.44
CA PRO A 16 -10.75 22.60 -25.10
C PRO A 16 -10.45 21.73 -26.33
N THR A 17 -10.83 22.17 -27.54
CA THR A 17 -10.53 21.47 -28.80
C THR A 17 -9.31 22.03 -29.53
N ALA A 18 -8.73 23.13 -29.06
CA ALA A 18 -7.51 23.68 -29.64
C ALA A 18 -6.30 22.81 -29.24
N PRO A 19 -5.44 22.41 -30.19
CA PRO A 19 -4.16 21.78 -29.83
C PRO A 19 -3.35 22.75 -28.97
N GLY A 20 -2.73 22.22 -27.90
CA GLY A 20 -1.87 23.01 -27.02
C GLY A 20 -0.69 23.64 -27.77
N PRO A 21 -0.05 24.67 -27.20
CA PRO A 21 1.09 25.34 -27.83
C PRO A 21 2.19 24.33 -28.11
N SER A 22 2.73 24.37 -29.33
CA SER A 22 3.88 23.58 -29.73
C SER A 22 5.14 24.04 -28.98
N ALA A 23 6.20 23.23 -29.03
CA ALA A 23 7.50 23.63 -28.48
C ALA A 23 7.99 24.97 -29.07
N GLN A 24 7.70 25.22 -30.35
CA GLN A 24 8.03 26.49 -31.02
C GLN A 24 7.21 27.66 -30.48
N ASP A 25 5.92 27.48 -30.18
CA ASP A 25 5.06 28.53 -29.62
C ASP A 25 5.55 28.96 -28.22
N ILE A 26 6.12 28.02 -27.46
CA ILE A 26 6.71 28.27 -26.14
C ILE A 26 8.04 29.02 -26.30
N GLU A 27 8.90 28.62 -27.23
CA GLU A 27 10.16 29.31 -27.51
C GLU A 27 9.94 30.75 -28.02
N ASP A 28 8.97 30.95 -28.91
CA ASP A 28 8.59 32.27 -29.44
C ASP A 28 8.00 33.16 -28.33
N TRP A 29 7.28 32.57 -27.36
CA TRP A 29 6.80 33.26 -26.16
C TRP A 29 7.95 33.70 -25.25
N TYR A 30 8.99 32.89 -25.05
CA TYR A 30 10.19 33.29 -24.30
C TYR A 30 10.98 34.39 -25.02
N ALA A 31 11.15 34.28 -26.34
CA ALA A 31 11.85 35.27 -27.16
C ALA A 31 11.12 36.63 -27.18
N GLY A 32 9.79 36.61 -27.26
CA GLY A 32 8.94 37.81 -27.24
C GLY A 32 8.91 38.55 -25.90
N ASN A 33 9.19 37.86 -24.79
CA ASN A 33 9.23 38.43 -23.44
C ASN A 33 10.65 38.82 -22.97
N GLY A 34 11.64 38.83 -23.86
CA GLY A 34 12.99 39.32 -23.58
C GLY A 34 13.90 38.33 -22.84
N TRP A 35 13.54 37.04 -22.79
CA TRP A 35 14.39 36.00 -22.22
C TRP A 35 15.30 35.44 -23.31
N LYS A 36 16.59 35.77 -23.28
CA LYS A 36 17.60 35.15 -24.16
C LYS A 36 18.03 33.81 -23.59
N VAL A 37 17.77 32.73 -24.32
CA VAL A 37 18.42 31.43 -24.12
C VAL A 37 19.90 31.59 -24.46
N PHE A 38 20.79 31.29 -23.52
CA PHE A 38 22.23 31.28 -23.77
C PHE A 38 22.62 29.92 -24.36
N GLU A 39 23.09 29.91 -25.61
CA GLU A 39 23.80 28.76 -26.18
C GLU A 39 25.19 28.64 -25.54
N PHE A 40 25.49 27.47 -24.97
CA PHE A 40 26.82 27.12 -24.50
C PHE A 40 27.73 26.83 -25.71
N ARG A 41 28.79 27.64 -25.89
CA ARG A 41 29.91 27.30 -26.77
C ARG A 41 30.92 26.44 -26.02
N GLU A 42 30.89 25.13 -26.27
CA GLU A 42 31.93 24.40 -27.02
C GLU A 42 33.41 24.43 -26.57
N ASP A 43 33.97 25.59 -26.19
CA ASP A 43 35.42 25.81 -26.36
C ASP A 43 36.03 26.51 -25.13
N ASN A 44 36.42 25.76 -24.10
CA ASN A 44 37.28 26.29 -23.04
C ASN A 44 38.42 25.30 -22.68
N PRO A 45 39.69 25.59 -23.04
CA PRO A 45 40.80 24.63 -23.02
C PRO A 45 41.53 24.50 -21.65
N HIS A 46 40.84 24.58 -20.52
CA HIS A 46 41.47 24.61 -19.19
C HIS A 46 41.08 23.46 -18.23
N MET A 47 40.73 22.29 -18.77
CA MET A 47 40.57 21.04 -17.99
C MET A 47 41.42 19.93 -18.59
N ALA A 48 42.73 20.08 -18.55
CA ALA A 48 43.69 19.02 -18.84
C ALA A 48 44.66 18.97 -17.66
N ASP A 49 44.25 18.40 -16.54
CA ASP A 49 45.12 17.82 -15.49
C ASP A 49 44.31 17.33 -14.27
N VAL A 50 43.37 16.40 -14.49
CA VAL A 50 42.89 15.54 -13.41
C VAL A 50 42.99 14.10 -13.90
N GLY A 51 44.02 13.40 -13.42
CA GLY A 51 44.26 12.00 -13.71
C GLY A 51 43.15 11.08 -13.17
N PRO A 52 43.04 9.84 -13.68
CA PRO A 52 41.97 8.93 -13.33
C PRO A 52 42.12 8.44 -11.89
N CYS A 53 41.06 8.64 -11.10
CA CYS A 53 40.92 8.03 -9.78
C CYS A 53 40.53 6.55 -9.96
N PRO A 54 41.21 5.59 -9.30
CA PRO A 54 40.97 4.18 -9.51
C PRO A 54 39.67 3.74 -8.82
N LEU A 55 38.75 3.17 -9.61
CA LEU A 55 37.67 2.33 -9.11
C LEU A 55 38.28 0.98 -8.71
N GLU A 56 38.49 0.78 -7.41
CA GLU A 56 38.64 -0.57 -6.84
C GLU A 56 37.25 -1.13 -6.51
N THR A 57 36.93 -2.21 -7.22
CA THR A 57 35.79 -3.10 -7.04
C THR A 57 35.90 -3.83 -5.69
N ALA A 58 34.92 -3.61 -4.81
CA ALA A 58 34.63 -4.49 -3.68
C ALA A 58 33.41 -5.37 -4.03
N GLU A 59 33.64 -6.41 -4.83
CA GLU A 59 32.73 -7.55 -4.97
C GLU A 59 33.11 -8.64 -3.96
N ALA A 60 32.33 -8.78 -2.89
CA ALA A 60 32.08 -9.97 -2.05
C ALA A 60 31.35 -9.47 -0.79
N SER A 61 30.17 -9.92 -0.34
CA SER A 61 29.47 -11.18 -0.48
C SER A 61 28.01 -10.93 -0.05
N LEU A 62 27.05 -10.95 -0.98
CA LEU A 62 25.64 -11.27 -0.70
C LEU A 62 25.09 -12.00 -1.92
N ARG A 63 25.16 -13.33 -1.88
CA ARG A 63 24.40 -14.21 -2.78
C ARG A 63 22.98 -14.28 -2.27
N GLY A 64 22.01 -14.06 -3.16
CA GLY A 64 20.62 -14.46 -2.94
C GLY A 64 19.60 -13.37 -3.25
N GLY A 65 19.54 -12.92 -4.50
CA GLY A 65 18.45 -12.07 -5.00
C GLY A 65 18.26 -12.35 -6.48
N SER A 66 17.28 -13.20 -6.80
CA SER A 66 16.92 -13.56 -8.17
C SER A 66 16.44 -12.34 -8.92
N GLY A 67 17.19 -11.94 -9.96
CA GLY A 67 16.77 -10.92 -10.91
C GLY A 67 15.59 -11.40 -11.75
N PHE A 68 14.50 -10.66 -11.72
CA PHE A 68 13.39 -10.80 -12.65
C PHE A 68 13.60 -9.86 -13.83
N THR A 69 13.61 -10.40 -15.04
CA THR A 69 13.52 -9.62 -16.29
C THR A 69 12.31 -10.16 -17.03
N TYR A 70 11.36 -9.29 -17.42
CA TYR A 70 10.25 -9.71 -18.27
C TYR A 70 10.00 -8.74 -19.44
N HIS A 71 9.70 -9.37 -20.58
CA HIS A 71 9.57 -8.77 -21.90
C HIS A 71 8.21 -8.08 -22.10
N ARG A 72 8.26 -6.85 -22.63
CA ARG A 72 7.11 -6.03 -23.04
C ARG A 72 6.52 -6.57 -24.36
N ARG A 73 5.23 -6.92 -24.39
CA ARG A 73 4.44 -7.04 -25.63
C ARG A 73 3.39 -5.94 -25.66
N THR A 74 3.45 -5.10 -26.68
CA THR A 74 2.46 -4.08 -27.00
C THR A 74 1.41 -4.66 -27.93
N GLY A 75 0.14 -4.63 -27.53
CA GLY A 75 -1.00 -4.97 -28.36
C GLY A 75 -2.14 -4.02 -28.03
N GLY A 76 -2.41 -3.06 -28.93
CA GLY A 76 -3.54 -2.15 -28.80
C GLY A 76 -4.83 -2.79 -29.30
N LEU A 77 -5.95 -2.48 -28.67
CA LEU A 77 -7.26 -2.64 -29.30
C LEU A 77 -8.34 -1.76 -28.67
N THR A 78 -9.15 -1.23 -29.57
CA THR A 78 -10.29 -0.31 -29.47
C THR A 78 -11.50 -0.88 -28.73
N LEU A 79 -12.13 -0.05 -27.89
CA LEU A 79 -13.38 -0.33 -27.17
C LEU A 79 -14.63 -0.03 -28.02
N PRO A 80 -15.73 -0.80 -27.89
CA PRO A 80 -17.06 -0.38 -28.31
C PRO A 80 -17.90 0.18 -27.15
N ARG A 81 -18.62 1.26 -27.45
CA ARG A 81 -19.66 1.92 -26.64
C ARG A 81 -20.97 1.12 -26.62
N ARG A 82 -21.65 1.11 -25.48
CA ARG A 82 -23.12 1.05 -25.24
C ARG A 82 -23.35 0.91 -23.74
N ALA A 83 -24.47 1.29 -23.11
CA ALA A 83 -25.59 2.21 -23.31
C ALA A 83 -26.33 2.21 -21.97
N ASP A 84 -27.14 3.23 -21.74
CA ASP A 84 -27.79 3.61 -20.48
C ASP A 84 -28.88 2.64 -19.98
N ASP A 85 -29.43 3.01 -18.81
CA ASP A 85 -30.65 2.57 -18.11
C ASP A 85 -30.38 1.55 -16.97
N ASP A 86 -30.93 1.62 -15.76
CA ASP A 86 -32.09 2.37 -15.26
C ASP A 86 -32.11 2.43 -13.72
N ALA A 87 -32.91 3.35 -13.20
CA ALA A 87 -33.05 3.72 -11.78
C ALA A 87 -33.88 2.72 -10.93
N GLY A 88 -33.62 2.68 -9.62
CA GLY A 88 -34.43 1.95 -8.64
C GLY A 88 -34.34 2.52 -7.23
N ASN A 89 -35.42 3.17 -6.80
CA ASN A 89 -35.64 3.80 -5.49
C ASN A 89 -35.77 2.79 -4.34
N GLY A 90 -35.26 3.14 -3.15
CA GLY A 90 -35.56 2.48 -1.88
C GLY A 90 -35.25 3.38 -0.68
N GLU A 91 -36.30 3.81 0.01
CA GLU A 91 -36.33 4.76 1.14
C GLU A 91 -35.91 4.15 2.52
N PRO A 92 -35.71 4.99 3.56
CA PRO A 92 -34.68 4.78 4.58
C PRO A 92 -35.19 4.21 5.91
N PHE A 93 -34.28 3.53 6.62
CA PHE A 93 -34.45 3.20 8.04
C PHE A 93 -33.66 4.17 8.92
N LEU A 94 -34.40 4.90 9.77
CA LEU A 94 -33.90 5.69 10.88
C LEU A 94 -33.28 4.80 11.95
N ASN A 95 -32.00 5.03 12.27
CA ASN A 95 -31.44 4.61 13.56
C ASN A 95 -30.55 5.72 14.11
N THR A 96 -30.93 6.22 15.28
CA THR A 96 -30.32 7.35 16.00
C THR A 96 -29.16 6.85 16.86
N ASN A 97 -27.94 7.18 16.48
CA ASN A 97 -26.78 7.25 17.38
C ASN A 97 -25.88 8.40 16.89
N ASP A 98 -25.89 9.50 17.64
CA ASP A 98 -25.17 10.74 17.37
C ASP A 98 -23.65 10.59 17.59
N ASN A 99 -22.99 9.91 16.65
CA ASN A 99 -21.56 10.04 16.37
C ASN A 99 -21.40 10.26 14.86
N VAL A 100 -22.01 11.33 14.35
CA VAL A 100 -21.84 11.75 12.95
C VAL A 100 -20.37 12.17 12.78
N PRO A 101 -19.62 11.56 11.83
CA PRO A 101 -18.29 12.04 11.47
C PRO A 101 -18.35 13.55 11.15
N PRO A 102 -17.30 14.34 11.45
CA PRO A 102 -17.31 15.76 11.06
C PRO A 102 -17.59 15.88 9.56
N ASP A 103 -18.50 16.80 9.19
CA ASP A 103 -18.93 17.01 7.81
C ASP A 103 -17.71 17.03 6.87
N PRO A 104 -17.71 16.23 5.79
CA PRO A 104 -16.66 16.32 4.78
C PRO A 104 -16.59 17.77 4.25
N PRO A 105 -15.40 18.26 3.86
CA PRO A 105 -15.24 19.62 3.36
C PRO A 105 -16.28 19.90 2.25
N ALA A 106 -17.13 20.90 2.50
CA ALA A 106 -18.33 21.29 1.75
C ALA A 106 -18.51 20.64 0.35
N SER A 107 -19.57 19.84 0.23
CA SER A 107 -20.04 19.03 -0.91
C SER A 107 -20.51 19.82 -2.15
N GLY A 108 -19.70 20.76 -2.64
CA GLY A 108 -20.03 21.60 -3.79
C GLY A 108 -19.23 21.37 -5.07
N ARG A 109 -18.33 20.37 -5.14
CA ARG A 109 -17.46 20.15 -6.31
C ARG A 109 -17.96 18.98 -7.16
N THR A 110 -18.51 19.30 -8.33
CA THR A 110 -18.93 18.33 -9.37
C THR A 110 -17.77 17.80 -10.24
N LYS A 111 -16.52 18.14 -9.90
CA LYS A 111 -15.32 17.57 -10.52
C LYS A 111 -14.60 16.72 -9.48
N PRO A 112 -14.13 15.52 -9.84
CA PRO A 112 -13.29 14.72 -8.95
C PRO A 112 -12.14 15.59 -8.43
N GLY A 113 -11.87 15.46 -7.12
CA GLY A 113 -10.75 16.10 -6.49
C GLY A 113 -9.45 15.60 -7.11
N LYS A 114 -8.50 16.52 -7.30
CA LYS A 114 -7.17 16.15 -7.82
C LYS A 114 -6.26 15.53 -6.76
N TYR A 115 -6.64 15.64 -5.48
CA TYR A 115 -5.91 15.09 -4.37
C TYR A 115 -6.28 13.64 -4.15
N THR A 116 -5.27 12.80 -4.08
CA THR A 116 -5.46 11.39 -3.83
C THR A 116 -4.84 10.96 -2.52
N TYR A 117 -5.37 9.89 -1.96
CA TYR A 117 -4.76 9.23 -0.81
C TYR A 117 -4.81 7.71 -0.93
N GLY A 118 -3.88 7.06 -0.25
CA GLY A 118 -3.88 5.62 0.02
C GLY A 118 -3.53 5.39 1.49
N ILE A 119 -3.98 4.27 2.04
CA ILE A 119 -3.73 3.93 3.45
C ILE A 119 -3.14 2.53 3.52
N GLU A 120 -2.09 2.39 4.31
CA GLU A 120 -1.49 1.10 4.67
C GLU A 120 -1.75 0.83 6.15
N PHE A 121 -2.33 -0.33 6.44
CA PHE A 121 -2.67 -0.80 7.78
C PHE A 121 -1.77 -1.96 8.16
N GLU A 122 -0.81 -1.72 9.05
CA GLU A 122 0.07 -2.76 9.57
C GLU A 122 -0.49 -3.33 10.86
N PHE A 123 -0.69 -4.66 10.93
CA PHE A 123 -1.22 -5.30 12.13
C PHE A 123 -0.75 -6.73 12.32
N LEU A 124 -0.92 -7.21 13.55
CA LEU A 124 -0.61 -8.59 13.95
C LEU A 124 -1.88 -9.43 13.97
N LEU A 125 -1.88 -10.53 13.23
CA LEU A 125 -2.98 -11.48 13.15
C LEU A 125 -2.63 -12.78 13.89
N ALA A 126 -3.63 -13.38 14.54
CA ALA A 126 -3.54 -14.70 15.20
C ALA A 126 -4.28 -15.79 14.40
N PRO A 127 -3.70 -16.30 13.30
CA PRO A 127 -4.35 -17.24 12.40
C PRO A 127 -4.44 -18.67 12.95
N THR A 128 -3.48 -19.14 13.75
CA THR A 128 -3.41 -20.52 14.27
C THR A 128 -2.56 -20.58 15.54
N ALA A 129 -2.63 -21.68 16.27
CA ALA A 129 -1.64 -22.07 17.27
C ALA A 129 -0.36 -22.60 16.59
N PRO A 130 0.83 -22.48 17.21
CA PRO A 130 2.07 -23.02 16.64
C PRO A 130 2.18 -24.53 16.71
N ASP A 131 1.39 -25.17 17.57
CA ASP A 131 1.27 -26.61 17.67
C ASP A 131 -0.20 -26.99 17.83
N LYS A 132 -0.65 -28.02 17.10
CA LYS A 132 -2.05 -28.49 17.12
C LYS A 132 -2.51 -28.94 18.51
N SER A 133 -1.58 -29.35 19.38
CA SER A 133 -1.87 -29.78 20.76
C SER A 133 -2.24 -28.63 21.71
N ILE A 134 -1.88 -27.38 21.38
CA ILE A 134 -2.20 -26.20 22.20
C ILE A 134 -3.71 -25.89 22.14
N GLY A 135 -4.40 -26.32 21.07
CA GLY A 135 -5.80 -25.98 20.83
C GLY A 135 -5.97 -24.48 20.53
N ASP A 136 -7.23 -24.03 20.49
CA ASP A 136 -7.52 -22.59 20.41
C ASP A 136 -7.39 -21.95 21.80
N PRO A 137 -6.49 -20.95 21.99
CA PRO A 137 -6.36 -20.24 23.27
C PRO A 137 -7.59 -19.40 23.65
N HIS A 138 -8.42 -19.02 22.68
CA HIS A 138 -9.62 -18.20 22.86
C HIS A 138 -10.83 -18.83 22.16
N PRO A 139 -11.31 -20.00 22.60
CA PRO A 139 -12.35 -20.76 21.91
C PRO A 139 -13.74 -20.10 21.92
N ASN A 140 -13.94 -19.06 22.73
CA ASN A 140 -15.18 -18.28 22.77
C ASN A 140 -15.15 -17.07 21.82
N ASP A 141 -14.01 -16.80 21.19
CA ASP A 141 -13.92 -15.77 20.15
C ASP A 141 -14.31 -16.40 18.82
N ASP A 142 -15.42 -15.95 18.25
CA ASP A 142 -16.01 -16.49 17.02
C ASP A 142 -15.26 -16.05 15.74
N ARG A 143 -14.22 -15.22 15.86
CA ARG A 143 -13.39 -14.81 14.74
C ARG A 143 -12.47 -15.93 14.29
N TRP A 144 -12.10 -15.87 13.02
CA TRP A 144 -11.36 -16.92 12.34
C TRP A 144 -10.09 -17.34 13.08
N PHE A 145 -9.96 -18.64 13.24
CA PHE A 145 -8.79 -19.34 13.74
C PHE A 145 -8.73 -20.72 13.07
N SER A 146 -7.60 -21.04 12.47
CA SER A 146 -7.39 -22.29 11.76
C SER A 146 -6.75 -23.33 12.68
N HIS A 147 -7.31 -24.54 12.69
CA HIS A 147 -6.71 -25.70 13.36
C HIS A 147 -5.75 -26.49 12.44
N ASN A 148 -5.79 -26.20 11.15
CA ASN A 148 -5.13 -26.96 10.10
C ASN A 148 -4.37 -26.04 9.13
N MET A 149 -3.56 -25.11 9.64
CA MET A 149 -2.66 -24.33 8.77
C MET A 149 -1.61 -25.21 8.12
N ALA A 150 -1.45 -25.03 6.81
CA ALA A 150 -0.42 -25.63 6.00
C ALA A 150 0.93 -24.94 6.23
N GLY A 151 2.02 -25.71 6.20
CA GLY A 151 3.36 -25.14 6.16
C GLY A 151 3.80 -24.45 7.46
N GLY A 152 5.07 -24.07 7.51
CA GLY A 152 5.60 -23.26 8.60
C GLY A 152 5.23 -21.78 8.42
N PRO A 153 5.35 -20.94 9.47
CA PRO A 153 5.06 -19.50 9.42
C PRO A 153 5.83 -18.70 8.36
N THR A 154 6.84 -19.30 7.74
CA THR A 154 7.72 -18.70 6.72
C THR A 154 7.55 -19.35 5.34
N SER A 155 6.47 -20.10 5.14
CA SER A 155 6.19 -20.72 3.85
C SER A 155 5.25 -19.83 3.04
N ASP A 156 5.50 -19.73 1.73
CA ASP A 156 4.62 -18.99 0.81
C ASP A 156 3.16 -19.46 0.89
N GLU A 157 2.94 -20.73 1.26
CA GLU A 157 1.62 -21.33 1.46
C GLU A 157 0.90 -20.74 2.66
N TYR A 158 1.62 -20.58 3.77
CA TYR A 158 1.13 -19.97 4.99
C TYR A 158 0.77 -18.50 4.74
N GLU A 159 1.67 -17.75 4.10
CA GLU A 159 1.50 -16.34 3.75
C GLU A 159 0.29 -16.14 2.83
N THR A 160 0.25 -16.85 1.70
CA THR A 160 -0.83 -16.75 0.72
C THR A 160 -2.19 -17.08 1.34
N THR A 161 -2.25 -18.12 2.20
CA THR A 161 -3.49 -18.52 2.88
C THR A 161 -4.01 -17.40 3.77
N ILE A 162 -3.13 -16.77 4.55
CA ILE A 162 -3.52 -15.70 5.47
C ILE A 162 -3.92 -14.44 4.71
N SER A 163 -3.11 -13.99 3.76
CA SER A 163 -3.42 -12.81 2.95
C SER A 163 -4.76 -12.95 2.22
N ASN A 164 -5.06 -14.14 1.69
CA ASN A 164 -6.34 -14.42 1.05
C ASN A 164 -7.50 -14.49 2.05
N ARG A 165 -7.27 -14.93 3.30
CA ARG A 165 -8.29 -14.87 4.34
C ARG A 165 -8.60 -13.44 4.77
N VAL A 166 -7.59 -12.57 4.85
CA VAL A 166 -7.79 -11.13 5.09
C VAL A 166 -8.62 -10.51 3.95
N THR A 167 -8.26 -10.86 2.72
CA THR A 167 -8.97 -10.48 1.50
C THR A 167 -10.44 -10.93 1.52
N ASP A 168 -10.71 -12.17 1.92
CA ASP A 168 -12.06 -12.72 2.00
C ASP A 168 -12.92 -12.07 3.08
N ALA A 169 -12.33 -11.75 4.24
CA ALA A 169 -13.02 -11.00 5.29
C ALA A 169 -13.50 -9.64 4.76
N MET A 170 -12.65 -8.93 4.00
CA MET A 170 -13.04 -7.67 3.38
C MET A 170 -14.11 -7.85 2.29
N ARG A 171 -14.02 -8.90 1.45
CA ARG A 171 -15.05 -9.19 0.41
C ARG A 171 -16.45 -9.40 0.99
N ARG A 172 -16.56 -10.07 2.14
CA ARG A 172 -17.85 -10.20 2.87
C ARG A 172 -18.43 -8.85 3.34
N GLY A 173 -17.63 -7.80 3.28
CA GLY A 173 -17.99 -6.41 3.49
C GLY A 173 -18.36 -5.60 2.27
N ASP A 174 -18.52 -6.24 1.11
CA ASP A 174 -18.67 -5.57 -0.18
C ASP A 174 -17.49 -4.62 -0.47
N VAL A 175 -16.29 -5.05 -0.10
CA VAL A 175 -15.03 -4.36 -0.42
C VAL A 175 -14.36 -5.07 -1.59
N VAL A 176 -14.00 -4.32 -2.63
CA VAL A 176 -13.33 -4.85 -3.81
C VAL A 176 -11.86 -5.11 -3.48
N THR A 177 -11.41 -6.34 -3.67
CA THR A 177 -10.08 -6.79 -3.25
C THR A 177 -9.41 -7.66 -4.29
N ASN A 178 -8.08 -7.59 -4.32
CA ASN A 178 -7.20 -8.45 -5.10
C ASN A 178 -6.61 -9.52 -4.18
N ARG A 179 -6.75 -10.78 -4.59
CA ARG A 179 -6.04 -11.88 -3.93
C ARG A 179 -4.58 -11.90 -4.36
N ILE A 180 -3.74 -12.41 -3.47
CA ILE A 180 -2.36 -12.76 -3.81
C ILE A 180 -2.34 -14.16 -4.39
N VAL A 181 -1.61 -14.29 -5.50
CA VAL A 181 -1.24 -15.58 -6.08
C VAL A 181 0.27 -15.73 -5.95
N SER A 182 0.71 -16.68 -5.13
CA SER A 182 2.15 -16.92 -4.99
C SER A 182 2.75 -17.43 -6.32
N ALA A 183 3.82 -16.77 -6.76
CA ALA A 183 4.54 -17.11 -7.98
C ALA A 183 5.26 -18.48 -7.89
N SER A 184 5.51 -18.97 -6.69
CA SER A 184 6.28 -20.20 -6.41
C SER A 184 5.55 -21.48 -6.75
N TYR A 185 4.22 -21.42 -6.89
CA TYR A 185 3.39 -22.59 -7.19
C TYR A 185 3.67 -23.22 -8.56
N GLY A 186 4.22 -22.46 -9.50
CA GLY A 186 4.58 -22.97 -10.83
C GLY A 186 5.85 -23.83 -10.89
N GLN A 187 6.68 -23.87 -9.82
CA GLN A 187 8.03 -24.45 -9.91
C GLN A 187 8.36 -25.55 -8.88
N ALA A 188 7.47 -25.90 -7.95
CA ALA A 188 7.74 -26.97 -6.98
C ALA A 188 7.81 -28.36 -7.65
N THR A 189 9.01 -28.86 -7.93
CA THR A 189 9.31 -30.13 -8.62
C THR A 189 9.03 -31.41 -7.78
N GLY A 190 8.24 -31.33 -6.71
CA GLY A 190 7.93 -32.45 -5.82
C GLY A 190 6.79 -33.35 -6.30
N PRO A 191 6.79 -34.67 -5.96
CA PRO A 191 5.72 -35.59 -6.33
C PRO A 191 4.37 -35.21 -5.68
N PRO A 192 3.24 -35.43 -6.38
CA PRO A 192 1.95 -34.80 -6.07
C PRO A 192 1.25 -35.35 -4.84
N THR A 193 1.63 -36.54 -4.36
CA THR A 193 1.07 -37.13 -3.14
C THR A 193 1.50 -36.40 -1.87
N ALA A 194 2.49 -35.50 -1.98
CA ALA A 194 2.90 -34.58 -0.93
C ALA A 194 2.45 -33.14 -1.20
N ARG A 195 1.70 -32.89 -2.28
CA ARG A 195 1.09 -31.58 -2.54
C ARG A 195 -0.23 -31.53 -1.80
N PRO A 196 -0.37 -30.61 -0.85
CA PRO A 196 -1.53 -30.67 -0.01
C PRO A 196 -2.78 -30.05 -0.62
N TRP A 197 -3.81 -30.87 -0.71
CA TRP A 197 -5.21 -30.51 -0.92
C TRP A 197 -5.74 -29.49 0.12
N TRP A 198 -4.99 -29.22 1.20
CA TRP A 198 -5.32 -28.20 2.20
C TRP A 198 -4.93 -26.76 1.84
N LEU A 199 -4.31 -26.54 0.67
CA LEU A 199 -4.03 -25.20 0.16
C LEU A 199 -5.31 -24.43 -0.26
N PHE A 200 -6.43 -25.14 -0.30
CA PHE A 200 -7.79 -24.62 -0.42
C PHE A 200 -8.74 -25.33 0.56
N SER A 201 -8.26 -26.00 1.62
CA SER A 201 -9.15 -26.58 2.65
C SER A 201 -9.64 -25.50 3.59
N TYR A 202 -10.55 -24.72 3.03
CA TYR A 202 -11.57 -23.95 3.69
C TYR A 202 -12.65 -24.90 4.27
N GLU A 203 -12.29 -25.81 5.17
CA GLU A 203 -13.22 -26.87 5.60
C GLU A 203 -14.48 -26.36 6.31
N ASP A 204 -14.49 -25.13 6.85
CA ASP A 204 -15.69 -24.61 7.54
C ASP A 204 -16.50 -23.60 6.70
N ASP A 205 -15.86 -22.72 5.92
CA ASP A 205 -16.54 -21.65 5.15
C ASP A 205 -16.75 -21.98 3.67
N VAL A 206 -15.83 -22.72 3.02
CA VAL A 206 -16.06 -23.17 1.64
C VAL A 206 -16.98 -24.36 1.63
N ASN A 207 -17.01 -25.24 2.64
CA ASN A 207 -18.09 -26.24 2.64
C ASN A 207 -19.48 -25.57 2.66
N ALA A 208 -19.64 -24.37 3.24
CA ALA A 208 -20.87 -23.58 3.13
C ALA A 208 -20.97 -22.78 1.81
N ALA A 209 -19.89 -22.15 1.34
CA ALA A 209 -19.88 -21.34 0.11
C ALA A 209 -19.83 -22.18 -1.18
N VAL A 210 -19.11 -23.30 -1.19
CA VAL A 210 -19.21 -24.42 -2.14
C VAL A 210 -20.53 -25.14 -1.99
N ALA A 211 -21.10 -25.43 -0.80
CA ALA A 211 -22.48 -25.95 -0.79
C ALA A 211 -23.51 -24.94 -1.35
N ALA A 212 -23.32 -23.64 -1.11
CA ALA A 212 -24.18 -22.59 -1.67
C ALA A 212 -23.94 -22.36 -3.17
N ALA A 213 -22.68 -22.44 -3.64
CA ALA A 213 -22.31 -22.34 -5.04
C ALA A 213 -22.66 -23.63 -5.80
N GLU A 214 -22.52 -24.81 -5.20
CA GLU A 214 -23.01 -26.12 -5.65
C GLU A 214 -24.53 -26.12 -5.77
N ALA A 215 -25.23 -25.54 -4.81
CA ALA A 215 -26.68 -25.32 -4.88
C ALA A 215 -27.08 -24.35 -6.00
N ALA A 216 -26.17 -23.48 -6.45
CA ALA A 216 -26.36 -22.55 -7.56
C ALA A 216 -25.68 -22.99 -8.88
N ASN A 217 -25.02 -24.16 -8.94
CA ASN A 217 -23.90 -24.34 -9.87
C ASN A 217 -24.25 -24.79 -11.28
N HIS A 218 -23.62 -24.10 -12.22
CA HIS A 218 -23.41 -24.53 -13.59
C HIS A 218 -22.34 -25.65 -13.69
N ASN A 219 -21.61 -25.96 -12.60
CA ASN A 219 -20.65 -27.07 -12.56
C ASN A 219 -21.27 -28.45 -12.82
N ALA A 220 -22.58 -28.66 -12.64
CA ALA A 220 -23.24 -29.91 -13.06
C ALA A 220 -23.22 -30.13 -14.59
N LEU A 221 -22.97 -29.09 -15.39
CA LEU A 221 -22.93 -29.15 -16.86
C LEU A 221 -21.56 -29.58 -17.41
N ILE A 222 -20.49 -29.47 -16.61
CA ILE A 222 -19.12 -29.80 -17.02
C ILE A 222 -18.82 -31.31 -16.92
N PRO A 223 -19.33 -32.11 -15.96
CA PRO A 223 -19.11 -33.55 -15.88
C PRO A 223 -19.64 -34.35 -17.09
N SER A 224 -20.48 -33.73 -17.93
CA SER A 224 -20.91 -34.26 -19.24
C SER A 224 -19.92 -34.00 -20.38
N TRP A 225 -18.84 -33.27 -20.11
CA TRP A 225 -17.76 -32.98 -21.04
C TRP A 225 -17.04 -34.26 -21.45
N MET A 226 -16.90 -34.46 -22.75
CA MET A 226 -16.18 -35.58 -23.32
C MET A 226 -15.06 -35.06 -24.21
N PRO A 227 -13.78 -35.32 -23.88
CA PRO A 227 -12.67 -34.87 -24.71
C PRO A 227 -12.67 -35.54 -26.10
N PRO A 228 -11.97 -34.95 -27.08
CA PRO A 228 -11.78 -35.54 -28.40
C PRO A 228 -11.05 -36.89 -28.32
N ILE A 229 -11.09 -37.64 -29.42
CA ILE A 229 -10.25 -38.83 -29.59
C ILE A 229 -8.82 -38.36 -29.79
N LEU A 230 -7.89 -38.83 -28.97
CA LEU A 230 -6.47 -38.50 -29.07
C LEU A 230 -5.73 -39.61 -29.81
N PHE A 231 -4.89 -39.21 -30.77
CA PHE A 231 -4.12 -40.14 -31.60
C PHE A 231 -2.66 -40.15 -31.18
N TRP A 232 -2.06 -41.34 -31.07
CA TRP A 232 -0.62 -41.46 -30.89
C TRP A 232 0.12 -41.09 -32.18
N ASN A 233 1.02 -40.11 -32.11
CA ASN A 233 1.95 -39.81 -33.18
C ASN A 233 3.20 -40.70 -33.07
N PRO A 234 3.43 -41.65 -34.00
CA PRO A 234 4.57 -42.55 -33.94
C PRO A 234 5.92 -41.86 -34.19
N THR A 235 5.93 -40.62 -34.67
CA THR A 235 7.18 -39.85 -34.88
C THR A 235 7.64 -39.08 -33.65
N GLU A 236 6.77 -38.95 -32.64
CA GLU A 236 7.06 -38.28 -31.38
C GLU A 236 7.40 -39.32 -30.30
N ASP A 237 8.20 -38.93 -29.32
CA ASP A 237 8.42 -39.77 -28.15
C ASP A 237 7.20 -39.75 -27.19
N GLU A 238 7.27 -40.52 -26.10
CA GLU A 238 6.22 -40.58 -25.07
C GLU A 238 5.88 -39.19 -24.52
N ASN A 239 6.89 -38.38 -24.23
CA ASN A 239 6.71 -37.06 -23.63
C ASN A 239 6.12 -36.06 -24.62
N GLY A 240 6.51 -36.12 -25.89
CA GLY A 240 5.96 -35.32 -26.99
C GLY A 240 4.48 -35.60 -27.18
N ASN A 241 4.10 -36.88 -27.22
CA ASN A 241 2.70 -37.30 -27.30
C ASN A 241 1.87 -36.83 -26.10
N VAL A 242 2.37 -37.00 -24.88
CA VAL A 242 1.68 -36.54 -23.67
C VAL A 242 1.52 -35.02 -23.67
N ARG A 243 2.56 -34.26 -24.00
CA ARG A 243 2.49 -32.79 -24.04
C ARG A 243 1.47 -32.28 -25.05
N ALA A 244 1.47 -32.84 -26.27
CA ALA A 244 0.51 -32.46 -27.32
C ALA A 244 -0.92 -32.79 -26.89
N ALA A 245 -1.15 -33.97 -26.33
CA ALA A 245 -2.44 -34.39 -25.82
C ALA A 245 -2.95 -33.48 -24.69
N VAL A 246 -2.10 -33.12 -23.71
CA VAL A 246 -2.46 -32.19 -22.64
C VAL A 246 -2.92 -30.84 -23.19
N GLN A 247 -2.21 -30.30 -24.18
CA GLN A 247 -2.53 -29.02 -24.78
C GLN A 247 -3.88 -29.08 -25.53
N GLU A 248 -4.13 -30.13 -26.30
CA GLU A 248 -5.40 -30.33 -27.01
C GLU A 248 -6.57 -30.48 -26.03
N LEU A 249 -6.39 -31.27 -24.97
CA LEU A 249 -7.39 -31.42 -23.90
C LEU A 249 -7.69 -30.10 -23.19
N LEU A 250 -6.67 -29.27 -22.93
CA LEU A 250 -6.84 -27.97 -22.31
C LEU A 250 -7.63 -27.00 -23.21
N GLN A 251 -7.30 -26.94 -24.50
CA GLN A 251 -8.06 -26.13 -25.47
C GLN A 251 -9.53 -26.57 -25.55
N PHE A 252 -9.77 -27.88 -25.56
CA PHE A 252 -11.13 -28.42 -25.59
C PHE A 252 -11.89 -28.19 -24.28
N PHE A 253 -11.18 -28.19 -23.14
CA PHE A 253 -11.72 -27.84 -21.84
C PHE A 253 -12.16 -26.37 -21.82
N GLU A 254 -11.33 -25.44 -22.27
CA GLU A 254 -11.69 -24.02 -22.37
C GLU A 254 -12.85 -23.76 -23.34
N ALA A 255 -12.82 -24.36 -24.54
CA ALA A 255 -13.90 -24.24 -25.52
C ALA A 255 -15.24 -24.73 -24.95
N ALA A 256 -15.20 -25.78 -24.13
CA ALA A 256 -16.38 -26.31 -23.46
C ALA A 256 -16.99 -25.34 -22.43
N HIS A 257 -16.16 -24.59 -21.70
CA HIS A 257 -16.60 -23.53 -20.78
C HIS A 257 -17.29 -22.40 -21.56
N VAL A 258 -16.62 -21.89 -22.61
CA VAL A 258 -17.16 -20.85 -23.49
C VAL A 258 -18.50 -21.26 -24.10
N SER A 259 -18.60 -22.49 -24.64
CA SER A 259 -19.84 -22.99 -25.26
C SER A 259 -21.02 -23.12 -24.29
N ARG A 260 -20.75 -23.23 -22.98
CA ARG A 260 -21.74 -23.38 -21.92
C ARG A 260 -22.00 -22.08 -21.16
N GLY A 261 -21.31 -21.00 -21.51
CA GLY A 261 -21.38 -19.72 -20.79
C GLY A 261 -20.86 -19.82 -19.35
N ILE A 262 -19.94 -20.74 -19.07
CA ILE A 262 -19.30 -20.90 -17.76
C ILE A 262 -17.95 -20.21 -17.82
N GLN A 263 -17.60 -19.41 -16.81
CA GLN A 263 -16.28 -18.79 -16.78
C GLN A 263 -15.28 -19.78 -16.21
N LEU A 264 -14.10 -19.91 -16.81
CA LEU A 264 -13.11 -20.91 -16.39
C LEU A 264 -12.75 -20.81 -14.90
N ARG A 265 -12.73 -19.59 -14.35
CA ARG A 265 -12.47 -19.31 -12.93
C ARG A 265 -13.55 -19.80 -11.96
N GLU A 266 -14.75 -20.13 -12.45
CA GLU A 266 -15.86 -20.65 -11.63
C GLU A 266 -15.77 -22.17 -11.43
N THR A 267 -14.82 -22.83 -12.11
CA THR A 267 -14.65 -24.28 -12.07
C THR A 267 -13.84 -24.70 -10.86
N GLY A 268 -14.49 -25.45 -9.95
CA GLY A 268 -13.85 -25.96 -8.75
C GLY A 268 -12.79 -27.02 -9.04
N LEU A 269 -11.79 -27.12 -8.15
CA LEU A 269 -10.71 -28.11 -8.28
C LEU A 269 -11.23 -29.54 -8.24
N ASP A 270 -12.22 -29.82 -7.40
CA ASP A 270 -12.87 -31.15 -7.33
C ASP A 270 -13.54 -31.53 -8.66
N THR A 271 -14.05 -30.55 -9.41
CA THR A 271 -14.59 -30.79 -10.76
C THR A 271 -13.46 -31.15 -11.73
N VAL A 272 -12.30 -30.49 -11.65
CA VAL A 272 -11.11 -30.86 -12.45
C VAL A 272 -10.63 -32.26 -12.09
N GLU A 273 -10.59 -32.59 -10.79
CA GLU A 273 -10.24 -33.93 -10.32
C GLU A 273 -11.21 -34.98 -10.81
N GLU A 274 -12.51 -34.73 -10.69
CA GLU A 274 -13.56 -35.63 -11.14
C GLU A 274 -13.48 -35.86 -12.66
N ILE A 275 -13.26 -34.81 -13.47
CA ILE A 275 -13.07 -34.94 -14.91
C ILE A 275 -11.83 -35.78 -15.22
N GLY A 276 -10.72 -35.52 -14.52
CA GLY A 276 -9.49 -36.28 -14.65
C GLY A 276 -9.67 -37.75 -14.28
N LEU A 277 -10.41 -38.05 -13.20
CA LEU A 277 -10.69 -39.41 -12.72
C LEU A 277 -11.66 -40.15 -13.64
N ARG A 278 -12.77 -39.53 -14.04
CA ARG A 278 -13.79 -40.11 -14.91
C ARG A 278 -13.20 -40.52 -16.26
N TRP A 279 -12.39 -39.66 -16.87
CA TRP A 279 -11.81 -39.93 -18.19
C TRP A 279 -10.81 -41.09 -18.21
N LEU A 280 -10.10 -41.33 -17.11
CA LEU A 280 -9.01 -42.32 -17.07
C LEU A 280 -9.35 -43.56 -16.26
N SER A 281 -10.56 -43.61 -15.70
CA SER A 281 -11.23 -44.86 -15.41
C SER A 281 -11.52 -45.63 -16.71
N SER A 282 -11.68 -46.94 -16.60
CA SER A 282 -11.70 -47.94 -17.70
C SER A 282 -12.67 -47.69 -18.86
N GLY A 283 -13.59 -46.72 -18.77
CA GLY A 283 -14.51 -46.32 -19.84
C GLY A 283 -13.97 -45.28 -20.84
N GLY A 284 -12.99 -44.44 -20.47
CA GLY A 284 -12.44 -43.40 -21.37
C GLY A 284 -11.22 -43.82 -22.18
N ILE A 285 -10.59 -44.94 -21.82
CA ILE A 285 -9.44 -45.57 -22.53
C ILE A 285 -9.75 -45.82 -24.02
N GLY A 286 -11.02 -46.06 -24.37
CA GLY A 286 -11.45 -46.26 -25.77
C GLY A 286 -11.27 -45.05 -26.70
N ARG A 287 -10.91 -43.87 -26.17
CA ARG A 287 -10.63 -42.65 -26.94
C ARG A 287 -9.15 -42.36 -27.14
N LEU A 288 -8.26 -43.20 -26.60
CA LEU A 288 -6.84 -43.16 -26.88
C LEU A 288 -6.54 -44.16 -27.99
N GLN A 289 -6.32 -43.67 -29.21
CA GLN A 289 -6.04 -44.54 -30.35
C GLN A 289 -4.53 -44.68 -30.57
N GLY A 290 -4.07 -45.94 -30.62
CA GLY A 290 -2.67 -46.32 -30.78
C GLY A 290 -2.20 -47.28 -29.69
N ALA A 291 -1.37 -48.26 -30.05
CA ALA A 291 -0.92 -49.32 -29.13
C ALA A 291 0.03 -48.83 -28.01
N ALA A 292 0.48 -47.57 -28.07
CA ALA A 292 1.52 -47.03 -27.19
C ALA A 292 0.98 -46.26 -25.97
N TRP A 293 -0.34 -46.09 -25.83
CA TRP A 293 -0.97 -45.51 -24.63
C TRP A 293 -1.00 -46.49 -23.45
N THR A 294 0.17 -46.90 -22.96
CA THR A 294 0.27 -47.81 -21.80
C THR A 294 -0.36 -47.18 -20.54
N PRO A 295 -0.75 -47.96 -19.51
CA PRO A 295 -1.31 -47.41 -18.26
C PRO A 295 -0.44 -46.33 -17.62
N ARG A 296 0.89 -46.44 -17.76
CA ARG A 296 1.84 -45.43 -17.28
C ARG A 296 1.68 -44.09 -18.02
N VAL A 297 1.56 -44.13 -19.35
CA VAL A 297 1.39 -42.93 -20.18
C VAL A 297 0.03 -42.27 -19.91
N GLN A 298 -1.00 -43.08 -19.73
CA GLN A 298 -2.34 -42.61 -19.34
C GLN A 298 -2.30 -41.87 -18.01
N TYR A 299 -1.59 -42.42 -17.01
CA TYR A 299 -1.38 -41.76 -15.73
C TYR A 299 -0.59 -40.44 -15.86
N GLN A 300 0.48 -40.40 -16.66
CA GLN A 300 1.22 -39.17 -16.92
C GLN A 300 0.33 -38.11 -17.58
N LEU A 301 -0.48 -38.51 -18.56
CA LEU A 301 -1.42 -37.64 -19.26
C LEU A 301 -2.49 -37.09 -18.31
N GLN A 302 -3.07 -37.94 -17.46
CA GLN A 302 -3.97 -37.53 -16.38
C GLN A 302 -3.37 -36.42 -15.53
N HIS A 303 -2.19 -36.73 -15.03
CA HIS A 303 -1.51 -35.92 -14.05
C HIS A 303 -1.14 -34.58 -14.65
N HIS A 304 -0.53 -34.57 -15.84
CA HIS A 304 -0.13 -33.34 -16.51
C HIS A 304 -1.31 -32.51 -16.99
N TRP A 305 -2.40 -33.13 -17.45
CA TRP A 305 -3.61 -32.40 -17.80
C TRP A 305 -4.23 -31.73 -16.57
N LYS A 306 -4.38 -32.45 -15.46
CA LYS A 306 -4.89 -31.88 -14.19
C LYS A 306 -4.06 -30.68 -13.77
N GLN A 307 -2.73 -30.81 -13.74
CA GLN A 307 -1.84 -29.69 -13.38
C GLN A 307 -2.06 -28.50 -14.31
N LYS A 308 -2.09 -28.72 -15.63
CA LYS A 308 -2.27 -27.64 -16.62
C LYS A 308 -3.64 -26.99 -16.57
N ALA A 309 -4.70 -27.75 -16.30
CA ALA A 309 -6.04 -27.21 -16.12
C ALA A 309 -6.12 -26.33 -14.85
N ILE A 310 -5.54 -26.78 -13.74
CA ILE A 310 -5.46 -26.00 -12.50
C ILE A 310 -4.63 -24.73 -12.70
N GLU A 311 -3.43 -24.85 -13.31
CA GLU A 311 -2.59 -23.70 -13.67
C GLU A 311 -3.39 -22.70 -14.50
N ARG A 312 -4.14 -23.17 -15.50
CA ARG A 312 -4.91 -22.28 -16.39
C ARG A 312 -6.11 -21.63 -15.72
N ILE A 313 -6.85 -22.37 -14.88
CA ILE A 313 -7.93 -21.81 -14.05
C ILE A 313 -7.35 -20.72 -13.14
N ASN A 314 -6.20 -20.98 -12.52
CA ASN A 314 -5.52 -20.01 -11.66
C ASN A 314 -5.03 -18.79 -12.44
N GLU A 315 -4.50 -18.96 -13.67
CA GLU A 315 -4.15 -17.84 -14.54
C GLU A 315 -5.38 -16.95 -14.82
N VAL A 316 -6.50 -17.55 -15.24
CA VAL A 316 -7.73 -16.78 -15.54
C VAL A 316 -8.35 -16.15 -14.30
N LEU A 317 -8.29 -16.84 -13.15
CA LEU A 317 -8.73 -16.30 -11.87
C LEU A 317 -7.83 -15.12 -11.48
N THR A 318 -6.50 -15.27 -11.53
CA THR A 318 -5.54 -14.18 -11.29
C THR A 318 -5.80 -13.00 -12.21
N GLU A 319 -5.95 -13.23 -13.52
CA GLU A 319 -6.25 -12.18 -14.50
C GLU A 319 -7.54 -11.45 -14.14
N TRP A 320 -8.60 -12.16 -13.76
CA TRP A 320 -9.87 -11.54 -13.37
C TRP A 320 -9.79 -10.80 -12.02
N GLU A 321 -9.11 -11.39 -11.04
CA GLU A 321 -8.94 -10.81 -9.71
C GLU A 321 -8.08 -9.56 -9.77
N THR A 322 -6.95 -9.60 -10.49
CA THR A 322 -6.07 -8.43 -10.68
C THR A 322 -6.72 -7.31 -11.53
N GLN A 323 -7.76 -7.64 -12.30
CA GLN A 323 -8.56 -6.66 -13.03
C GLN A 323 -9.72 -6.08 -12.19
N GLN A 324 -9.96 -6.59 -10.99
CA GLN A 324 -10.96 -5.99 -10.11
C GLN A 324 -10.55 -4.56 -9.80
N ARG A 325 -11.55 -3.69 -9.84
CA ARG A 325 -11.37 -2.27 -9.60
C ARG A 325 -12.41 -1.82 -8.61
N ASP A 326 -11.94 -1.26 -7.51
CA ASP A 326 -12.80 -0.57 -6.57
C ASP A 326 -13.51 0.57 -7.31
N PRO A 327 -14.85 0.70 -7.21
CA PRO A 327 -15.59 1.72 -7.94
C PRO A 327 -15.17 3.15 -7.55
N ASN A 328 -14.58 3.32 -6.36
CA ASN A 328 -14.08 4.60 -5.87
C ASN A 328 -12.59 4.83 -6.18
N HIS A 329 -11.94 3.93 -6.91
CA HIS A 329 -10.54 4.07 -7.29
C HIS A 329 -10.31 5.19 -8.32
N VAL A 330 -9.33 6.03 -8.05
CA VAL A 330 -8.82 7.05 -8.97
C VAL A 330 -7.67 6.49 -9.80
N ASP A 331 -7.86 6.41 -11.13
CA ASP A 331 -6.76 6.06 -12.02
C ASP A 331 -5.69 7.17 -12.01
N ILE A 332 -4.46 6.76 -11.77
CA ILE A 332 -3.27 7.60 -11.92
C ILE A 332 -2.41 6.98 -13.01
N GLU A 333 -2.09 7.76 -14.04
CA GLU A 333 -1.23 7.29 -15.14
C GLU A 333 0.11 6.79 -14.59
N GLY A 334 0.54 5.60 -15.02
CA GLY A 334 1.76 4.94 -14.54
C GLY A 334 1.62 4.12 -13.24
N MET A 335 0.57 4.37 -12.44
CA MET A 335 0.34 3.62 -11.21
C MET A 335 0.03 2.15 -11.49
N SER A 336 0.56 1.26 -10.66
CA SER A 336 0.33 -0.18 -10.78
C SER A 336 -1.15 -0.55 -10.60
N ASP A 337 -1.62 -1.48 -11.42
CA ASP A 337 -2.97 -2.06 -11.34
C ASP A 337 -3.26 -2.71 -9.98
N SER A 338 -2.22 -3.11 -9.24
CA SER A 338 -2.34 -3.62 -7.87
C SER A 338 -3.01 -2.63 -6.90
N TYR A 339 -2.96 -1.32 -7.17
CA TYR A 339 -3.58 -0.29 -6.34
C TYR A 339 -5.01 0.08 -6.80
N ARG A 340 -5.61 -0.69 -7.71
CA ARG A 340 -7.02 -0.51 -8.12
C ARG A 340 -8.03 -1.10 -7.15
N ALA A 341 -7.60 -2.00 -6.29
CA ALA A 341 -8.42 -2.67 -5.29
C ALA A 341 -7.61 -2.89 -4.01
N TRP A 342 -8.29 -3.26 -2.92
CA TRP A 342 -7.62 -3.56 -1.66
C TRP A 342 -6.76 -4.81 -1.78
N GLN A 343 -5.61 -4.84 -1.12
CA GLN A 343 -4.74 -6.00 -1.09
C GLN A 343 -4.15 -6.20 0.30
N SER A 344 -3.77 -7.43 0.62
CA SER A 344 -3.09 -7.79 1.88
C SER A 344 -1.77 -8.45 1.56
N THR A 345 -0.67 -7.93 2.10
CA THR A 345 0.70 -8.43 1.92
C THR A 345 1.28 -8.88 3.26
N ASP A 346 2.34 -9.69 3.23
CA ASP A 346 3.15 -9.93 4.41
C ASP A 346 3.91 -8.64 4.78
N ASP A 347 4.13 -8.42 6.08
CA ASP A 347 5.01 -7.36 6.53
C ASP A 347 5.92 -7.84 7.66
N VAL A 348 7.17 -8.09 7.29
CA VAL A 348 8.24 -8.53 8.20
C VAL A 348 8.63 -7.47 9.23
N SER A 349 8.29 -6.21 9.00
CA SER A 349 8.53 -5.11 9.94
C SER A 349 7.60 -5.19 11.16
N VAL A 350 6.46 -5.88 11.00
CA VAL A 350 5.45 -6.10 12.04
C VAL A 350 5.77 -7.38 12.79
N SER A 351 6.35 -7.23 13.97
CA SER A 351 6.74 -8.37 14.81
C SER A 351 6.25 -8.26 16.25
N ILE A 352 5.97 -9.43 16.83
CA ILE A 352 5.76 -9.62 18.28
C ILE A 352 7.08 -9.78 19.05
N ALA A 353 8.24 -9.77 18.39
CA ALA A 353 9.53 -10.08 19.03
C ALA A 353 9.85 -9.18 20.24
N LEU A 354 9.29 -7.97 20.27
CA LEU A 354 9.46 -7.00 21.36
C LEU A 354 8.34 -7.04 22.39
N VAL A 355 7.23 -7.74 22.12
CA VAL A 355 6.07 -7.86 23.00
C VAL A 355 6.37 -8.89 24.09
N ARG A 356 6.16 -8.50 25.35
CA ARG A 356 6.46 -9.33 26.53
C ARG A 356 5.23 -9.56 27.39
N PHE A 357 5.27 -10.56 28.27
CA PHE A 357 4.20 -10.84 29.23
C PHE A 357 3.85 -9.63 30.09
N GLU A 358 4.81 -8.78 30.45
CA GLU A 358 4.55 -7.59 31.26
C GLU A 358 3.70 -6.55 30.54
N ASN A 359 3.53 -6.68 29.22
CA ASN A 359 2.61 -5.86 28.44
C ASN A 359 1.15 -6.33 28.53
N TYR A 360 0.89 -7.49 29.15
CA TYR A 360 -0.46 -8.05 29.29
C TYR A 360 -0.96 -8.03 30.74
N VAL A 361 -2.27 -7.84 30.87
CA VAL A 361 -2.98 -8.16 32.12
C VAL A 361 -3.42 -9.62 32.05
N MET A 362 -2.78 -10.46 32.85
CA MET A 362 -3.03 -11.90 32.85
C MET A 362 -4.13 -12.30 33.83
N PRO A 363 -4.89 -13.37 33.54
CA PRO A 363 -5.91 -13.85 34.45
C PRO A 363 -5.27 -14.33 35.78
N PRO A 364 -5.96 -14.16 36.93
CA PRO A 364 -5.48 -14.67 38.20
C PRO A 364 -5.16 -16.16 38.15
N GLY A 365 -4.01 -16.55 38.71
CA GLY A 365 -3.57 -17.95 38.73
C GLY A 365 -2.91 -18.44 37.44
N TYR A 366 -2.70 -17.57 36.44
CA TYR A 366 -1.90 -17.92 35.27
C TYR A 366 -0.47 -18.29 35.69
N VAL A 367 -0.07 -19.53 35.44
CA VAL A 367 1.28 -20.02 35.72
C VAL A 367 2.09 -19.96 34.44
N VAL A 368 3.16 -19.16 34.46
CA VAL A 368 4.15 -19.12 33.38
C VAL A 368 4.85 -20.49 33.30
N PRO A 369 4.78 -21.22 32.17
CA PRO A 369 5.45 -22.50 32.05
C PRO A 369 6.98 -22.38 32.27
N PRO A 370 7.65 -23.33 32.95
CA PRO A 370 9.08 -23.23 33.26
C PRO A 370 9.99 -23.11 32.03
N TRP A 371 9.62 -23.73 30.91
CA TRP A 371 10.35 -23.63 29.64
C TRP A 371 10.23 -22.24 28.99
N SER A 372 9.20 -21.47 29.37
CA SER A 372 9.02 -20.07 28.97
C SER A 372 9.69 -19.09 29.93
N ALA A 373 10.38 -19.53 30.99
CA ALA A 373 11.00 -18.65 31.99
C ALA A 373 12.11 -17.71 31.43
N ARG A 374 12.59 -17.94 30.20
CA ARG A 374 13.50 -17.03 29.50
C ARG A 374 12.79 -15.99 28.63
N GLN A 375 11.54 -16.23 28.26
CA GLN A 375 10.67 -15.37 27.44
C GLN A 375 9.20 -15.73 27.75
N PRO A 376 8.65 -15.27 28.89
CA PRO A 376 7.24 -15.47 29.21
C PRO A 376 6.45 -14.62 28.22
N ILE A 377 5.74 -15.24 27.30
CA ILE A 377 5.10 -14.51 26.19
C ILE A 377 3.80 -15.25 25.88
N PRO A 378 2.59 -14.82 26.33
CA PRO A 378 1.33 -15.37 25.82
C PRO A 378 1.26 -15.49 24.28
N PRO A 379 1.94 -14.60 23.51
CA PRO A 379 2.15 -14.82 22.08
C PRO A 379 2.71 -16.20 21.64
N TYR A 380 3.34 -17.04 22.48
CA TYR A 380 3.69 -18.44 22.10
C TYR A 380 2.45 -19.32 21.85
N LEU A 381 1.26 -18.87 22.25
CA LEU A 381 0.02 -19.60 22.03
C LEU A 381 -0.50 -19.42 20.60
N TYR A 382 0.08 -18.50 19.82
CA TYR A 382 -0.26 -18.26 18.43
C TYR A 382 0.98 -18.22 17.53
N SER A 383 0.82 -18.65 16.29
CA SER A 383 1.75 -18.30 15.21
C SER A 383 1.35 -16.93 14.66
N TRP A 384 1.84 -15.88 15.30
CA TRP A 384 1.52 -14.51 14.87
C TRP A 384 2.01 -14.24 13.46
N TYR A 385 1.20 -13.52 12.71
CA TYR A 385 1.50 -13.09 11.36
C TYR A 385 1.44 -11.58 11.27
N GLY A 386 2.56 -10.97 10.90
CA GLY A 386 2.63 -9.55 10.56
C GLY A 386 2.13 -9.37 9.13
N THR A 387 1.11 -8.54 8.95
CA THR A 387 0.53 -8.26 7.64
C THR A 387 0.28 -6.77 7.48
N GLU A 388 0.34 -6.34 6.23
CA GLU A 388 -0.04 -5.01 5.79
C GLU A 388 -1.27 -5.12 4.88
N VAL A 389 -2.26 -4.27 5.09
CA VAL A 389 -3.40 -4.11 4.18
C VAL A 389 -3.32 -2.76 3.52
N ILE A 390 -3.38 -2.74 2.19
CA ILE A 390 -3.18 -1.54 1.39
C ILE A 390 -4.48 -1.20 0.68
N SER A 391 -4.93 0.05 0.84
CA SER A 391 -6.12 0.54 0.16
C SER A 391 -5.86 0.85 -1.32
N PRO A 392 -6.92 0.92 -2.15
CA PRO A 392 -6.86 1.57 -3.44
C PRO A 392 -6.42 3.04 -3.32
N VAL A 393 -6.04 3.64 -4.46
CA VAL A 393 -5.91 5.09 -4.56
C VAL A 393 -7.30 5.73 -4.58
N TYR A 394 -7.59 6.57 -3.59
CA TYR A 394 -8.88 7.23 -3.42
C TYR A 394 -8.81 8.73 -3.66
N ASP A 395 -9.94 9.33 -4.04
CA ASP A 395 -10.13 10.78 -4.08
C ASP A 395 -10.51 11.28 -2.69
N ILE A 396 -9.78 12.25 -2.15
CA ILE A 396 -10.09 12.81 -0.83
C ILE A 396 -11.42 13.55 -0.78
N ALA A 397 -11.91 14.03 -1.93
CA ALA A 397 -13.18 14.73 -2.03
C ALA A 397 -14.37 13.76 -2.15
N ASN A 398 -14.14 12.46 -2.36
CA ASN A 398 -15.21 11.48 -2.50
C ASN A 398 -15.56 10.86 -1.13
N PRO A 399 -16.74 11.17 -0.55
CA PRO A 399 -17.14 10.61 0.74
C PRO A 399 -17.34 9.08 0.71
N ASP A 400 -17.63 8.49 -0.46
CA ASP A 400 -17.80 7.04 -0.58
C ASP A 400 -16.49 6.27 -0.34
N CYS A 401 -15.34 6.91 -0.61
CA CYS A 401 -14.03 6.36 -0.26
C CYS A 401 -13.91 6.11 1.25
N TYR A 402 -14.41 7.05 2.07
CA TYR A 402 -14.41 6.88 3.52
C TYR A 402 -15.31 5.74 3.96
N ALA A 403 -16.52 5.64 3.39
CA ALA A 403 -17.43 4.54 3.67
C ALA A 403 -16.82 3.17 3.30
N THR A 404 -16.05 3.08 2.20
CA THR A 404 -15.33 1.86 1.84
C THR A 404 -14.24 1.51 2.86
N VAL A 405 -13.44 2.48 3.31
CA VAL A 405 -12.45 2.27 4.38
C VAL A 405 -13.13 1.78 5.65
N GLU A 406 -14.21 2.42 6.08
CA GLU A 406 -14.96 2.02 7.27
C GLU A 406 -15.47 0.58 7.19
N ARG A 407 -16.04 0.18 6.03
CA ARG A 407 -16.50 -1.20 5.79
C ARG A 407 -15.33 -2.20 5.85
N ALA A 408 -14.21 -1.89 5.23
CA ALA A 408 -13.02 -2.75 5.23
C ALA A 408 -12.50 -2.98 6.65
N LEU A 409 -12.28 -1.90 7.41
CA LEU A 409 -11.82 -1.97 8.80
C LEU A 409 -12.80 -2.72 9.69
N LYS A 410 -14.10 -2.44 9.52
CA LYS A 410 -15.16 -3.12 10.26
C LYS A 410 -15.11 -4.62 10.10
N GLN A 411 -14.99 -5.06 8.85
CA GLN A 411 -15.09 -6.48 8.54
C GLN A 411 -13.84 -7.23 8.93
N MET A 412 -12.66 -6.65 8.75
CA MET A 412 -11.42 -7.21 9.30
C MET A 412 -11.55 -7.44 10.82
N ARG A 413 -12.03 -6.46 11.59
CA ARG A 413 -12.18 -6.63 13.06
C ARG A 413 -13.26 -7.62 13.45
N ASN A 414 -14.32 -7.74 12.67
CA ASN A 414 -15.45 -8.65 12.93
C ASN A 414 -15.11 -10.11 12.66
N GLU A 415 -14.19 -10.36 11.73
CA GLU A 415 -13.92 -11.68 11.16
C GLU A 415 -12.56 -12.24 11.59
N LEU A 416 -11.60 -11.37 11.96
CA LEU A 416 -10.20 -11.74 12.17
C LEU A 416 -9.72 -11.41 13.58
N ARG A 417 -8.90 -12.30 14.14
CA ARG A 417 -8.27 -12.14 15.45
C ARG A 417 -7.04 -11.25 15.38
N ILE A 418 -7.29 -9.95 15.17
CA ILE A 418 -6.24 -8.93 15.06
C ILE A 418 -5.87 -8.47 16.46
N HIS A 419 -4.59 -8.48 16.79
CA HIS A 419 -4.08 -8.07 18.10
C HIS A 419 -4.33 -6.59 18.38
N LYS A 420 -4.63 -6.23 19.63
CA LYS A 420 -4.67 -4.83 20.05
C LYS A 420 -3.29 -4.18 19.97
N PRO A 421 -3.14 -2.98 19.39
CA PRO A 421 -1.84 -2.33 19.31
C PRO A 421 -1.22 -2.11 20.71
N LEU A 422 0.09 -2.32 20.81
CA LEU A 422 0.88 -2.17 22.04
C LEU A 422 2.09 -1.28 21.77
N SER A 423 2.73 -0.73 22.80
CA SER A 423 3.84 0.23 22.62
C SER A 423 5.13 -0.47 22.23
N THR A 424 5.19 -1.75 22.56
CA THR A 424 6.21 -2.70 22.12
C THR A 424 5.84 -3.38 20.81
N GLY A 425 4.59 -3.26 20.35
CA GLY A 425 4.15 -3.80 19.06
C GLY A 425 4.62 -2.91 17.92
N GLN A 426 5.19 -3.52 16.88
CA GLN A 426 5.74 -2.79 15.73
C GLN A 426 4.69 -2.43 14.67
N THR A 427 3.42 -2.27 15.05
CA THR A 427 2.32 -1.96 14.14
C THR A 427 2.21 -0.45 13.88
N GLY A 428 2.13 -0.04 12.63
CA GLY A 428 1.91 1.34 12.18
C GLY A 428 0.66 1.52 11.31
N LEU A 429 0.41 2.77 10.97
CA LEU A 429 -0.50 3.13 9.89
C LEU A 429 0.17 4.21 9.05
N HIS A 430 0.15 4.02 7.74
CA HIS A 430 0.71 4.98 6.79
C HIS A 430 -0.38 5.63 5.97
N ILE A 431 -0.31 6.95 5.84
CA ILE A 431 -1.14 7.69 4.88
C ILE A 431 -0.24 8.19 3.76
N HIS A 432 -0.53 7.74 2.55
CA HIS A 432 0.08 8.24 1.33
C HIS A 432 -0.78 9.37 0.77
N MET A 433 -0.20 10.55 0.57
CA MET A 433 -0.83 11.67 -0.10
C MET A 433 -0.24 11.88 -1.49
N GLY A 434 -1.09 11.85 -2.49
CA GLY A 434 -0.77 12.07 -3.88
C GLY A 434 -1.56 13.22 -4.49
N HIS A 435 -1.28 13.49 -5.77
CA HIS A 435 -2.05 14.42 -6.57
C HIS A 435 -1.96 14.00 -8.05
N GLN A 436 -3.07 14.05 -8.78
CA GLN A 436 -3.16 13.57 -10.17
C GLN A 436 -2.19 14.29 -11.12
N ASP A 437 -1.95 15.59 -10.90
CA ASP A 437 -0.98 16.36 -11.71
C ASP A 437 0.50 16.14 -11.31
N GLY A 438 0.77 15.26 -10.33
CA GLY A 438 2.08 15.11 -9.70
C GLY A 438 2.45 16.31 -8.82
N TRP A 439 3.74 16.46 -8.53
CA TRP A 439 4.27 17.53 -7.68
C TRP A 439 5.35 18.33 -8.39
N ASN A 440 5.48 19.61 -8.04
CA ASN A 440 6.66 20.39 -8.37
C ASN A 440 7.53 20.65 -7.14
N LEU A 441 8.80 20.97 -7.38
CA LEU A 441 9.79 21.20 -6.33
C LEU A 441 9.39 22.33 -5.37
N PHE A 442 8.72 23.36 -5.90
CA PHE A 442 8.28 24.49 -5.08
C PHE A 442 7.23 24.08 -4.05
N GLN A 443 6.21 23.34 -4.49
CA GLN A 443 5.16 22.80 -3.63
C GLN A 443 5.76 21.88 -2.55
N LEU A 444 6.70 21.01 -2.92
CA LEU A 444 7.37 20.13 -1.95
C LEU A 444 8.18 20.91 -0.91
N LYS A 445 8.92 21.95 -1.31
CA LYS A 445 9.64 22.82 -0.37
C LYS A 445 8.69 23.45 0.64
N ARG A 446 7.51 23.93 0.18
CA ARG A 446 6.48 24.50 1.05
C ARG A 446 5.90 23.47 2.01
N VAL A 447 5.51 22.29 1.52
CA VAL A 447 4.96 21.20 2.35
C VAL A 447 5.97 20.73 3.40
N VAL A 448 7.22 20.48 3.01
CA VAL A 448 8.27 20.06 3.94
C VAL A 448 8.57 21.15 4.98
N THR A 449 8.53 22.43 4.59
CA THR A 449 8.71 23.54 5.55
C THR A 449 7.62 23.53 6.61
N LEU A 450 6.35 23.37 6.22
CA LEU A 450 5.24 23.25 7.17
C LEU A 450 5.40 22.02 8.06
N TYR A 451 5.72 20.86 7.46
CA TYR A 451 5.94 19.64 8.22
C TYR A 451 7.09 19.78 9.22
N TYR A 452 8.22 20.40 8.86
CA TYR A 452 9.34 20.66 9.80
C TYR A 452 8.88 21.45 11.03
N LEU A 453 8.06 22.50 10.82
CA LEU A 453 7.56 23.34 11.90
C LEU A 453 6.51 22.62 12.76
N LEU A 454 5.70 21.74 12.14
CA LEU A 454 4.61 21.03 12.78
C LEU A 454 5.01 19.70 13.41
N GLU A 455 6.11 19.06 12.99
CA GLU A 455 6.52 17.71 13.41
C GLU A 455 6.44 17.49 14.94
N PRO A 456 6.89 18.42 15.81
CA PRO A 456 6.79 18.25 17.26
C PRO A 456 5.36 18.17 17.81
N GLU A 457 4.39 18.78 17.13
CA GLU A 457 2.98 18.73 17.52
C GLU A 457 2.28 17.54 16.84
N LEU A 458 2.64 17.20 15.60
CA LEU A 458 2.09 16.03 14.90
C LEU A 458 2.41 14.72 15.62
N VAL A 459 3.65 14.54 16.07
CA VAL A 459 4.05 13.32 16.79
C VAL A 459 3.26 13.11 18.09
N ARG A 460 2.84 14.20 18.75
CA ARG A 460 2.06 14.18 20.00
C ARG A 460 0.61 13.75 19.81
N LEU A 461 0.10 13.81 18.59
CA LEU A 461 -1.22 13.28 18.24
C LEU A 461 -1.26 11.75 18.26
N HIS A 462 -0.11 11.12 18.44
CA HIS A 462 0.08 9.68 18.41
C HIS A 462 0.78 9.21 19.70
N ARG A 463 0.97 7.90 19.82
CA ARG A 463 1.56 7.28 21.01
C ARG A 463 3.03 7.64 21.17
N GLU A 464 3.50 7.75 22.41
CA GLU A 464 4.83 8.24 22.78
C GLU A 464 5.96 7.50 22.05
N GLU A 465 5.85 6.18 21.91
CA GLU A 465 6.88 5.37 21.25
C GLU A 465 7.12 5.75 19.79
N ARG A 466 6.12 6.34 19.10
CA ARG A 466 6.22 6.72 17.69
C ARG A 466 7.27 7.81 17.46
N GLU A 467 7.57 8.63 18.46
CA GLU A 467 8.62 9.66 18.38
C GLU A 467 10.03 9.06 18.21
N THR A 468 10.25 7.88 18.77
CA THR A 468 11.57 7.23 18.76
C THR A 468 11.59 5.91 17.99
N PHE A 469 10.48 5.56 17.35
CA PHE A 469 10.31 4.32 16.62
C PHE A 469 11.24 4.25 15.40
N LEU A 470 11.79 3.06 15.15
CA LEU A 470 12.76 2.87 14.07
C LEU A 470 12.18 3.11 12.68
N TYR A 471 10.88 2.86 12.50
CA TYR A 471 10.18 3.07 11.23
C TYR A 471 9.37 4.37 11.17
N CYS A 472 9.62 5.32 12.09
CA CYS A 472 9.00 6.64 12.12
C CYS A 472 9.97 7.69 12.71
N ARG A 473 11.17 7.78 12.12
CA ARG A 473 12.23 8.66 12.63
C ARG A 473 11.94 10.13 12.30
N PRO A 474 12.07 11.06 13.27
CA PRO A 474 11.80 12.47 13.03
C PRO A 474 12.74 13.07 11.97
N MET A 475 12.19 13.76 10.99
CA MET A 475 12.95 14.44 9.93
C MET A 475 13.89 15.49 10.51
N ARG A 476 13.44 16.21 11.56
CA ARG A 476 14.22 17.29 12.19
C ARG A 476 15.54 16.84 12.80
N THR A 477 15.64 15.58 13.20
CA THR A 477 16.80 15.08 13.96
C THR A 477 17.47 13.88 13.33
N GLN A 478 16.83 13.17 12.40
CA GLN A 478 17.35 11.92 11.83
C GLN A 478 17.46 11.94 10.29
N SER A 479 17.14 13.05 9.61
CA SER A 479 17.41 13.17 8.18
C SER A 479 18.90 13.35 7.90
N PHE A 480 19.35 13.03 6.67
CA PHE A 480 20.70 13.36 6.21
C PHE A 480 21.02 14.86 6.36
N LEU A 481 20.05 15.72 6.07
CA LEU A 481 20.16 17.16 6.24
C LEU A 481 20.37 17.54 7.72
N ALA A 482 19.60 16.95 8.63
CA ALA A 482 19.79 17.17 10.07
C ALA A 482 21.18 16.71 10.52
N GLY A 483 21.62 15.53 10.06
CA GLY A 483 22.96 15.01 10.33
C GLY A 483 24.06 15.94 9.83
N ALA A 484 23.93 16.47 8.62
CA ALA A 484 24.91 17.38 8.03
C ALA A 484 24.96 18.76 8.74
N LEU A 485 23.83 19.26 9.23
CA LEU A 485 23.74 20.58 9.84
C LEU A 485 24.02 20.62 11.35
N PHE A 486 23.63 19.57 12.08
CA PHE A 486 23.53 19.63 13.55
C PHE A 486 24.32 18.56 14.30
N TYR A 487 24.83 17.51 13.62
CA TYR A 487 25.65 16.53 14.32
C TYR A 487 27.06 17.08 14.60
N PRO A 488 27.78 16.52 15.59
CA PRO A 488 29.16 16.92 15.85
C PRO A 488 30.03 16.81 14.60
N GLU A 489 31.03 17.69 14.46
CA GLU A 489 31.83 17.85 13.22
C GLU A 489 32.31 16.51 12.62
N GLY A 490 32.83 15.60 13.44
CA GLY A 490 33.32 14.29 12.98
C GLY A 490 32.24 13.39 12.35
N VAL A 491 30.99 13.48 12.81
CA VAL A 491 29.85 12.72 12.26
C VAL A 491 29.19 13.49 11.11
N SER A 492 29.13 14.82 11.21
CA SER A 492 28.55 15.67 10.15
C SER A 492 29.30 15.56 8.81
N ALA A 493 30.62 15.35 8.87
CA ALA A 493 31.48 15.18 7.69
C ALA A 493 31.01 14.02 6.79
N GLU A 494 30.48 12.95 7.39
CA GLU A 494 29.91 11.80 6.66
C GLU A 494 28.69 12.18 5.83
N TYR A 495 27.98 13.26 6.18
CA TYR A 495 26.73 13.66 5.55
C TYR A 495 26.83 14.94 4.72
N GLN A 496 27.98 15.62 4.68
CA GLN A 496 28.13 16.88 3.96
C GLN A 496 27.81 16.78 2.46
N TYR A 497 28.03 15.61 1.85
CA TYR A 497 27.69 15.35 0.45
C TYR A 497 26.18 15.40 0.16
N ARG A 498 25.34 15.40 1.21
CA ARG A 498 23.88 15.53 1.13
C ARG A 498 23.37 16.96 1.27
N LEU A 499 24.23 17.93 1.59
CA LEU A 499 23.82 19.35 1.61
C LEU A 499 23.42 19.83 0.20
N PRO A 500 22.54 20.84 0.09
CA PRO A 500 22.17 21.40 -1.21
C PRO A 500 23.42 21.93 -1.94
N GLY A 501 23.63 21.43 -3.17
CA GLY A 501 24.68 21.93 -4.08
C GLY A 501 24.25 23.19 -4.84
N GLY A 502 25.17 23.78 -5.62
CA GLY A 502 24.85 24.89 -6.54
C GLY A 502 25.84 26.06 -6.58
N GLY A 503 26.82 26.09 -5.68
CA GLY A 503 27.76 27.21 -5.58
C GLY A 503 27.10 28.51 -5.09
N ALA A 504 27.91 29.55 -4.85
CA ALA A 504 27.45 30.78 -4.20
C ALA A 504 26.37 31.53 -5.00
N LEU A 505 26.46 31.53 -6.33
CA LEU A 505 25.52 32.27 -7.18
C LEU A 505 24.11 31.64 -7.17
N MET A 506 24.01 30.31 -7.27
CA MET A 506 22.73 29.61 -7.21
C MET A 506 22.09 29.76 -5.82
N ASN A 507 22.90 29.69 -4.75
CA ASN A 507 22.41 29.93 -3.40
C ASN A 507 21.82 31.33 -3.25
N LEU A 508 22.46 32.35 -3.82
CA LEU A 508 21.91 33.71 -3.81
C LEU A 508 20.56 33.81 -4.54
N GLN A 509 20.41 33.10 -5.67
CA GLN A 509 19.13 33.05 -6.38
C GLN A 509 18.04 32.38 -5.57
N TYR A 510 18.34 31.24 -4.91
CA TYR A 510 17.39 30.59 -4.02
C TYR A 510 17.02 31.46 -2.83
N ASP A 511 17.99 32.18 -2.24
CA ASP A 511 17.73 33.09 -1.13
C ASP A 511 16.81 34.24 -1.53
N GLN A 512 17.00 34.82 -2.73
CA GLN A 512 16.12 35.86 -3.27
C GLN A 512 14.68 35.36 -3.51
N TYR A 513 14.54 34.15 -4.02
CA TYR A 513 13.23 33.53 -4.25
C TYR A 513 12.53 33.15 -2.93
N MET A 514 13.29 32.68 -1.95
CA MET A 514 12.80 32.25 -0.64
C MET A 514 12.39 33.42 0.27
N ALA A 515 13.14 34.53 0.25
CA ALA A 515 12.97 35.66 1.15
C ALA A 515 11.53 36.22 1.26
N PRO A 516 10.75 36.40 0.17
CA PRO A 516 9.38 36.90 0.29
C PRO A 516 8.39 35.86 0.82
N LEU A 517 8.77 34.58 0.92
CA LEU A 517 7.89 33.46 1.27
C LEU A 517 8.08 32.98 2.69
N LEU A 518 9.16 33.40 3.36
CA LEU A 518 9.49 32.96 4.71
C LEU A 518 9.89 34.14 5.62
N PRO A 519 9.41 34.15 6.87
CA PRO A 519 9.74 35.17 7.87
C PRO A 519 11.07 34.82 8.55
N LEU A 520 12.16 34.80 7.77
CA LEU A 520 13.47 34.30 8.23
C LEU A 520 14.03 35.09 9.41
N ASP A 521 13.68 36.37 9.54
CA ASP A 521 14.17 37.29 10.57
C ASP A 521 13.72 36.92 11.98
N ILE A 522 12.52 36.35 12.13
CA ILE A 522 11.96 35.91 13.41
C ILE A 522 12.24 34.43 13.74
N MET A 523 12.75 33.65 12.78
CA MET A 523 13.14 32.26 13.02
C MET A 523 14.42 32.19 13.87
N ASP A 524 14.45 31.23 14.81
CA ASP A 524 15.68 30.86 15.52
C ASP A 524 16.74 30.33 14.55
N GLU A 525 18.01 30.35 14.98
CA GLU A 525 19.14 30.02 14.12
C GLU A 525 19.06 28.62 13.51
N ASN A 526 18.61 27.61 14.27
CA ASN A 526 18.56 26.23 13.81
C ASN A 526 17.42 26.03 12.81
N THR A 527 16.23 26.56 13.13
CA THR A 527 15.08 26.55 12.21
C THR A 527 15.42 27.27 10.90
N ARG A 528 16.03 28.46 10.98
CA ARG A 528 16.47 29.24 9.82
C ARG A 528 17.47 28.46 8.97
N LYS A 529 18.49 27.85 9.58
CA LYS A 529 19.50 27.04 8.87
C LYS A 529 18.87 25.87 8.13
N PHE A 530 18.00 25.11 8.79
CA PHE A 530 17.38 23.92 8.20
C PHE A 530 16.45 24.28 7.04
N ILE A 531 15.55 25.26 7.25
CA ILE A 531 14.60 25.69 6.21
C ILE A 531 15.36 26.33 5.04
N THR A 532 16.38 27.15 5.29
CA THR A 532 17.21 27.71 4.20
C THR A 532 17.83 26.59 3.36
N ALA A 533 18.29 25.51 3.98
CA ALA A 533 18.84 24.37 3.25
C ALA A 533 17.79 23.61 2.43
N ILE A 534 16.57 23.39 2.96
CA ILE A 534 15.43 22.84 2.20
C ILE A 534 15.22 23.63 0.90
N TRP A 535 15.21 24.96 1.00
CA TRP A 535 14.91 25.84 -0.12
C TRP A 535 16.03 25.96 -1.15
N ARG A 536 17.24 25.51 -0.82
CA ARG A 536 18.39 25.49 -1.73
C ARG A 536 18.55 24.20 -2.52
N TYR A 537 17.77 23.15 -2.24
CA TYR A 537 17.84 21.94 -3.07
C TYR A 537 17.43 22.24 -4.52
N PRO A 538 18.21 21.80 -5.51
CA PRO A 538 17.95 22.14 -6.90
C PRO A 538 16.89 21.26 -7.56
N THR A 539 16.66 20.05 -7.06
CA THR A 539 15.76 19.06 -7.68
C THR A 539 14.93 18.38 -6.60
N ILE A 540 13.82 17.73 -7.00
CA ILE A 540 13.01 16.89 -6.12
C ILE A 540 13.85 15.72 -5.61
N THR A 541 14.61 15.06 -6.50
CA THR A 541 15.48 13.94 -6.13
C THR A 541 16.49 14.33 -5.05
N ASN A 542 17.16 15.48 -5.16
CA ASN A 542 18.13 15.92 -4.16
C ASN A 542 17.44 16.31 -2.84
N LEU A 543 16.27 16.95 -2.89
CA LEU A 543 15.47 17.26 -1.71
C LEU A 543 15.08 15.98 -0.96
N THR A 544 14.51 15.01 -1.68
CA THR A 544 14.12 13.70 -1.14
C THR A 544 15.30 13.00 -0.45
N GLN A 545 16.44 12.89 -1.13
CA GLN A 545 17.64 12.27 -0.58
C GLN A 545 18.24 13.03 0.61
N GLY A 546 18.12 14.36 0.62
CA GLY A 546 18.55 15.18 1.75
C GLY A 546 17.69 14.96 2.99
N LEU A 547 16.40 14.67 2.81
CA LEU A 547 15.44 14.52 3.90
C LEU A 547 15.22 13.07 4.32
N SER A 548 15.70 12.09 3.55
CA SER A 548 15.67 10.69 3.94
C SER A 548 16.50 10.42 5.20
N ASN A 549 16.20 9.32 5.87
CA ASN A 549 16.83 8.91 7.12
C ASN A 549 18.33 8.67 6.91
N CYS A 550 19.17 9.24 7.79
CA CYS A 550 20.62 9.07 7.74
C CYS A 550 21.08 7.70 8.26
N LYS A 551 20.20 6.94 8.94
CA LYS A 551 20.52 5.61 9.48
C LYS A 551 20.00 4.52 8.55
N MET A 552 20.88 3.58 8.20
CA MET A 552 20.59 2.49 7.24
C MET A 552 19.45 1.54 7.64
N SER A 553 19.01 1.53 8.90
CA SER A 553 18.05 0.55 9.43
C SER A 553 16.68 1.12 9.77
N GLY A 554 16.35 2.36 9.41
CA GLY A 554 15.07 2.96 9.80
C GLY A 554 14.32 3.67 8.67
N SER A 555 13.04 3.96 8.91
CA SER A 555 12.19 4.75 8.02
C SER A 555 11.86 6.11 8.61
N GLU A 556 11.58 7.08 7.76
CA GLU A 556 11.25 8.46 8.09
C GLU A 556 9.81 8.58 8.62
N ALA A 557 9.55 9.55 9.50
CA ALA A 557 8.19 9.90 9.92
C ALA A 557 7.38 10.54 8.77
N LEU A 558 8.07 11.30 7.90
CA LEU A 558 7.60 11.71 6.58
C LEU A 558 8.56 11.18 5.54
N ARG A 559 8.13 10.21 4.75
CA ARG A 559 8.88 9.75 3.59
C ARG A 559 8.39 10.48 2.34
N ILE A 560 9.32 11.11 1.62
CA ILE A 560 9.05 11.75 0.34
C ILE A 560 9.35 10.73 -0.75
N GLY A 561 8.38 9.90 -1.11
CA GLY A 561 8.53 8.82 -2.10
C GLY A 561 8.55 9.32 -3.54
N MET A 562 9.24 10.44 -3.81
CA MET A 562 9.20 11.17 -5.08
C MET A 562 10.58 11.42 -5.67
N PHE A 563 10.63 11.40 -7.01
CA PHE A 563 11.83 11.65 -7.81
C PHE A 563 11.51 12.57 -8.98
N GLY A 564 12.52 13.33 -9.40
CA GLY A 564 12.44 14.22 -10.55
C GLY A 564 13.30 15.47 -10.38
N ASP A 565 13.34 16.31 -11.42
CA ASP A 565 14.01 17.61 -11.37
C ASP A 565 13.10 18.67 -10.74
N LYS A 566 12.38 19.45 -11.55
CA LYS A 566 11.43 20.47 -11.07
C LYS A 566 10.02 19.94 -10.90
N ARG A 567 9.71 18.80 -11.52
CA ARG A 567 8.43 18.10 -11.47
C ARG A 567 8.69 16.62 -11.23
N THR A 568 7.76 15.95 -10.56
CA THR A 568 7.81 14.50 -10.36
C THR A 568 7.75 13.77 -11.69
N GLU A 569 8.46 12.65 -11.75
CA GLU A 569 8.28 11.63 -12.78
C GLU A 569 6.91 10.94 -12.64
N ASP A 570 6.55 10.14 -13.64
CA ASP A 570 5.33 9.34 -13.56
C ASP A 570 5.45 8.30 -12.42
N PRO A 571 4.37 8.04 -11.68
CA PRO A 571 4.39 6.99 -10.68
C PRO A 571 4.56 5.62 -11.33
N GLY A 572 5.09 4.69 -10.54
CA GLY A 572 5.22 3.28 -10.91
C GLY A 572 4.96 2.39 -9.70
N TYR A 573 5.21 1.08 -9.84
CA TYR A 573 5.02 0.11 -8.75
C TYR A 573 5.85 0.44 -7.51
N ILE A 574 7.15 0.70 -7.68
CA ILE A 574 8.08 1.00 -6.57
C ILE A 574 7.96 2.47 -6.14
N GLN A 575 7.74 3.36 -7.11
CA GLN A 575 7.80 4.81 -6.91
C GLN A 575 6.39 5.38 -7.02
N LYS A 576 5.67 5.39 -5.90
CA LYS A 576 4.27 5.88 -5.85
C LYS A 576 4.15 7.39 -6.13
N GLN A 577 5.25 8.15 -6.04
CA GLN A 577 5.29 9.61 -6.15
C GLN A 577 4.37 10.31 -5.11
N THR A 578 4.35 9.80 -3.88
CA THR A 578 3.51 10.27 -2.77
C THR A 578 4.33 10.78 -1.58
N LEU A 579 3.70 11.62 -0.75
CA LEU A 579 4.16 11.89 0.62
C LEU A 579 3.58 10.82 1.54
N GLU A 580 4.41 10.08 2.25
CA GLU A 580 4.01 9.00 3.14
C GLU A 580 4.21 9.43 4.60
N PHE A 581 3.12 9.50 5.36
CA PHE A 581 3.09 9.92 6.75
C PHE A 581 2.98 8.70 7.66
N ARG A 582 3.99 8.49 8.52
CA ARG A 582 4.16 7.27 9.31
C ARG A 582 4.00 7.46 10.82
N HIS A 583 3.53 8.61 11.31
CA HIS A 583 3.45 8.85 12.75
C HIS A 583 2.43 7.98 13.48
N MET A 584 1.35 7.60 12.82
CA MET A 584 0.22 6.95 13.46
C MET A 584 0.54 5.51 13.87
N GLN A 585 0.19 5.16 15.11
CA GLN A 585 0.19 3.76 15.56
C GLN A 585 -0.79 2.92 14.73
N GLY A 586 -0.51 1.62 14.60
CA GLY A 586 -1.46 0.69 14.00
C GLY A 586 -2.81 0.75 14.70
N THR A 587 -3.87 0.94 13.94
CA THR A 587 -5.25 0.96 14.41
C THR A 587 -6.19 0.64 13.26
N LEU A 588 -7.36 0.10 13.60
CA LEU A 588 -8.46 -0.10 12.66
C LEU A 588 -9.70 0.71 13.11
N ASP A 589 -9.48 1.83 13.81
CA ASP A 589 -10.49 2.82 14.19
C ASP A 589 -10.69 3.84 13.06
N ALA A 590 -11.80 3.73 12.34
CA ALA A 590 -12.08 4.55 11.16
C ALA A 590 -12.18 6.06 11.50
N ILE A 591 -12.62 6.43 12.70
CA ILE A 591 -12.73 7.83 13.12
C ILE A 591 -11.34 8.41 13.38
N HIS A 592 -10.48 7.66 14.06
CA HIS A 592 -9.09 8.07 14.28
C HIS A 592 -8.38 8.29 12.94
N VAL A 593 -8.50 7.33 12.03
CA VAL A 593 -7.86 7.37 10.71
C VAL A 593 -8.30 8.60 9.92
N TYR A 594 -9.60 8.91 9.92
CA TYR A 594 -10.12 10.07 9.20
C TYR A 594 -9.70 11.41 9.82
N ASN A 595 -9.69 11.50 11.14
CA ASN A 595 -9.21 12.69 11.85
C ASN A 595 -7.73 12.96 11.51
N TRP A 596 -6.92 11.90 11.43
CA TRP A 596 -5.52 12.02 11.02
C TRP A 596 -5.36 12.40 9.53
N LEU A 597 -6.10 11.74 8.63
CA LEU A 597 -6.13 12.07 7.21
C LEU A 597 -6.48 13.54 6.96
N SER A 598 -7.45 14.07 7.71
CA SER A 598 -7.89 15.47 7.60
C SER A 598 -6.80 16.47 7.98
N ILE A 599 -6.00 16.16 9.02
CA ILE A 599 -4.86 16.98 9.42
C ILE A 599 -3.78 16.97 8.34
N ILE A 600 -3.42 15.78 7.85
CA ILE A 600 -2.44 15.62 6.78
C ILE A 600 -2.88 16.35 5.52
N TYR A 601 -4.14 16.20 5.12
CA TYR A 601 -4.68 16.87 3.94
C TYR A 601 -4.57 18.38 4.07
N THR A 602 -4.93 18.95 5.22
CA THR A 602 -4.87 20.39 5.44
C THR A 602 -3.43 20.92 5.34
N LEU A 603 -2.46 20.18 5.91
CA LEU A 603 -1.04 20.48 5.77
C LEU A 603 -0.60 20.46 4.30
N VAL A 604 -0.90 19.39 3.58
CA VAL A 604 -0.57 19.21 2.17
C VAL A 604 -1.21 20.30 1.30
N TRP A 605 -2.50 20.57 1.53
CA TRP A 605 -3.25 21.58 0.82
C TRP A 605 -2.64 22.98 1.02
N THR A 606 -2.28 23.32 2.26
CA THR A 606 -1.67 24.62 2.59
C THR A 606 -0.31 24.78 1.90
N GLY A 607 0.51 23.72 1.88
CA GLY A 607 1.79 23.76 1.20
C GLY A 607 1.67 23.85 -0.32
N ARG A 608 0.59 23.32 -0.90
CA ARG A 608 0.42 23.21 -2.36
C ARG A 608 -0.39 24.35 -2.99
N GLU A 609 -1.49 24.76 -2.37
CA GLU A 609 -2.53 25.60 -3.00
C GLU A 609 -2.68 26.97 -2.34
N ALA A 610 -2.22 27.16 -1.10
CA ALA A 610 -2.33 28.47 -0.47
C ALA A 610 -1.56 29.51 -1.28
N SER A 611 -2.06 30.75 -1.32
CA SER A 611 -1.31 31.84 -1.95
C SER A 611 0.03 32.04 -1.24
N ASP A 612 1.00 32.64 -1.92
CA ASP A 612 2.31 32.93 -1.32
C ASP A 612 2.17 33.80 -0.05
N GLN A 613 1.22 34.73 -0.04
CA GLN A 613 0.93 35.56 1.13
C GLN A 613 0.31 34.76 2.27
N ASP A 614 -0.66 33.87 1.97
CA ASP A 614 -1.27 33.03 2.99
C ASP A 614 -0.25 32.06 3.60
N PHE A 615 0.59 31.47 2.75
CA PHE A 615 1.69 30.62 3.21
C PHE A 615 2.67 31.36 4.11
N PHE A 616 3.11 32.56 3.70
CA PHE A 616 3.98 33.40 4.52
C PHE A 616 3.33 33.70 5.88
N ASN A 617 2.05 34.07 5.89
CA ASN A 617 1.30 34.36 7.11
C ASN A 617 1.20 33.12 8.02
N THR A 618 0.86 31.96 7.46
CA THR A 618 0.81 30.69 8.22
C THR A 618 2.16 30.37 8.83
N VAL A 619 3.25 30.42 8.06
CA VAL A 619 4.61 30.17 8.58
C VAL A 619 4.99 31.19 9.65
N THR A 620 4.63 32.46 9.47
CA THR A 620 4.86 33.52 10.48
C THR A 620 4.20 33.20 11.80
N GLU A 621 2.94 32.81 11.79
CA GLU A 621 2.22 32.47 13.01
C GLU A 621 2.77 31.19 13.67
N LEU A 622 3.15 30.18 12.87
CA LEU A 622 3.78 28.96 13.37
C LEU A 622 5.13 29.24 14.05
N VAL A 623 5.96 30.13 13.48
CA VAL A 623 7.27 30.50 14.04
C VAL A 623 7.11 31.32 15.33
N LYS A 624 6.13 32.23 15.39
CA LYS A 624 5.82 32.98 16.63
C LYS A 624 5.38 32.05 17.76
N ASN A 625 4.66 30.97 17.42
CA ASN A 625 4.16 29.98 18.37
C ASN A 625 3.31 30.60 19.50
N GLU A 626 2.54 31.66 19.17
CA GLU A 626 1.66 32.36 20.11
C GLU A 626 0.29 31.69 20.26
N ARG A 627 -0.05 30.79 19.32
CA ARG A 627 -1.29 30.01 19.26
C ARG A 627 -0.99 28.54 18.98
N PRO A 628 -1.87 27.59 19.36
CA PRO A 628 -1.68 26.19 19.04
C PRO A 628 -1.51 25.96 17.53
N ALA A 629 -0.48 25.22 17.15
CA ALA A 629 -0.07 25.07 15.75
C ALA A 629 -1.19 24.52 14.84
N LEU A 630 -1.98 23.57 15.34
CA LEU A 630 -3.10 23.00 14.57
C LEU A 630 -4.28 23.97 14.41
N GLU A 631 -4.46 24.94 15.32
CA GLU A 631 -5.42 26.02 15.12
C GLU A 631 -4.95 27.01 14.05
N ILE A 632 -3.63 27.28 13.99
CA ILE A 632 -3.03 28.11 12.92
C ILE A 632 -3.23 27.45 11.55
N MET A 633 -3.16 26.13 11.49
CA MET A 633 -3.44 25.34 10.30
C MET A 633 -4.95 25.23 9.97
N ASN A 634 -5.83 25.91 10.73
CA ASN A 634 -7.28 25.86 10.56
C ASN A 634 -7.87 24.45 10.64
N ILE A 635 -7.30 23.57 11.48
CA ILE A 635 -7.89 22.25 11.74
C ILE A 635 -9.24 22.42 12.45
N ALA A 636 -10.24 21.66 12.01
CA ALA A 636 -11.59 21.75 12.55
C ALA A 636 -11.63 21.52 14.08
N PRO A 637 -12.40 22.31 14.86
CA PRO A 637 -12.46 22.17 16.31
C PRO A 637 -12.88 20.79 16.79
N SER A 638 -13.73 20.07 16.05
CA SER A 638 -14.15 18.70 16.36
C SER A 638 -12.98 17.72 16.31
N ILE A 639 -12.08 17.86 15.34
CA ILE A 639 -10.86 17.05 15.20
C ILE A 639 -9.91 17.36 16.36
N LEU A 640 -9.70 18.63 16.68
CA LEU A 640 -8.87 19.04 17.81
C LEU A 640 -9.41 18.47 19.13
N THR A 641 -10.73 18.56 19.33
CA THR A 641 -11.42 18.02 20.50
C THR A 641 -11.24 16.50 20.60
N TYR A 642 -11.33 15.77 19.49
CA TYR A 642 -11.07 14.33 19.46
C TYR A 642 -9.69 14.00 20.01
N PHE A 643 -8.62 14.62 19.50
CA PHE A 643 -7.27 14.34 19.98
C PHE A 643 -7.08 14.78 21.44
N GLN A 644 -7.57 15.96 21.83
CA GLN A 644 -7.49 16.46 23.21
C GLN A 644 -8.20 15.57 24.24
N ASN A 645 -9.27 14.90 23.84
CA ASN A 645 -10.01 13.96 24.69
C ASN A 645 -9.26 12.64 24.89
N ASN A 646 -8.33 12.30 24.00
CA ASN A 646 -7.54 11.07 24.04
C ASN A 646 -6.07 11.30 24.43
N MET A 647 -5.69 12.50 24.91
CA MET A 647 -4.35 12.75 25.44
C MET A 647 -4.15 12.13 26.82
N ASP A 648 -2.98 11.56 27.08
CA ASP A 648 -2.60 11.01 28.39
C ASP A 648 -2.34 12.14 29.39
N LYS A 649 -3.40 12.56 30.08
CA LYS A 649 -3.34 13.59 31.14
C LYS A 649 -2.85 13.06 32.48
N THR A 650 -2.56 11.77 32.58
CA THR A 650 -2.27 11.11 33.85
C THR A 650 -0.79 10.83 34.06
N VAL A 651 -0.07 10.42 33.01
CA VAL A 651 1.42 10.33 33.03
C VAL A 651 2.02 11.66 32.61
N HIS A 652 1.38 12.38 31.68
CA HIS A 652 1.77 13.71 31.29
C HIS A 652 0.65 14.68 31.71
N PRO A 653 0.75 15.41 32.83
CA PRO A 653 -0.31 16.32 33.28
C PRO A 653 -0.77 17.34 32.22
N ASN A 654 0.09 17.64 31.24
CA ASN A 654 -0.20 18.53 30.12
C ASN A 654 -0.77 17.81 28.88
N GLY A 655 -1.02 16.50 28.94
CA GLY A 655 -1.54 15.69 27.83
C GLY A 655 -0.59 15.64 26.64
N LYS A 656 0.61 15.07 26.83
CA LYS A 656 1.68 15.15 25.80
C LYS A 656 1.49 14.20 24.63
N TYR A 657 0.92 13.01 24.85
CA TYR A 657 0.76 11.99 23.81
C TYR A 657 -0.64 11.40 23.84
N TRP A 658 -1.06 10.85 22.71
CA TRP A 658 -2.31 10.13 22.59
C TRP A 658 -2.22 8.76 23.29
N VAL A 659 -3.32 8.32 23.91
CA VAL A 659 -3.41 7.02 24.59
C VAL A 659 -4.80 6.39 24.42
N TYR A 660 -4.85 5.05 24.29
CA TYR A 660 -6.14 4.34 24.31
C TYR A 660 -6.82 4.48 25.69
N PRO A 661 -8.16 4.39 25.79
CA PRO A 661 -8.86 4.49 27.07
C PRO A 661 -8.39 3.50 28.14
N ASP A 662 -7.99 2.30 27.72
CA ASP A 662 -7.44 1.26 28.60
C ASP A 662 -5.93 1.41 28.85
N ARG A 663 -5.29 2.40 28.22
CA ARG A 663 -3.87 2.72 28.32
C ARG A 663 -2.94 1.63 27.87
N ASP A 664 -3.30 1.04 26.74
CA ASP A 664 -2.56 -0.04 26.09
C ASP A 664 -2.47 -1.29 26.99
N ARG A 665 -3.35 -1.40 28.00
CA ARG A 665 -3.42 -2.55 28.90
C ARG A 665 -4.21 -3.67 28.24
N VAL A 666 -3.52 -4.44 27.42
CA VAL A 666 -4.13 -5.58 26.74
C VAL A 666 -4.35 -6.71 27.73
N THR A 667 -5.61 -6.99 28.04
CA THR A 667 -5.96 -8.14 28.89
C THR A 667 -5.85 -9.41 28.06
N TRP A 668 -5.12 -10.42 28.55
CA TRP A 668 -4.93 -11.65 27.78
C TRP A 668 -6.25 -12.37 27.49
N ALA A 669 -7.26 -12.25 28.35
CA ALA A 669 -8.59 -12.80 28.08
C ALA A 669 -9.31 -12.16 26.88
N GLN A 670 -8.87 -10.97 26.43
CA GLN A 670 -9.41 -10.22 25.29
C GLN A 670 -8.26 -9.49 24.56
N PRO A 671 -7.33 -10.23 23.92
CA PRO A 671 -6.11 -9.64 23.37
C PRO A 671 -6.34 -9.00 21.99
N PHE A 672 -7.50 -9.24 21.40
CA PHE A 672 -7.85 -8.84 20.05
C PHE A 672 -8.66 -7.55 20.02
N MET A 673 -8.55 -6.80 18.93
CA MET A 673 -9.27 -5.55 18.70
C MET A 673 -10.78 -5.74 18.89
N VAL A 674 -11.47 -4.71 19.37
CA VAL A 674 -12.93 -4.75 19.54
C VAL A 674 -13.61 -4.78 18.16
N LYS A 675 -14.65 -5.61 18.00
CA LYS A 675 -15.47 -5.68 16.78
C LYS A 675 -16.07 -4.31 16.41
N GLY A 676 -16.51 -4.13 15.16
CA GLY A 676 -17.07 -2.86 14.66
C GLY A 676 -16.05 -1.99 13.94
N ASN A 677 -16.25 -0.66 13.87
CA ASN A 677 -15.39 0.32 13.18
C ASN A 677 -14.80 1.42 14.09
N GLY A 678 -15.25 1.51 15.35
CA GLY A 678 -14.91 2.58 16.31
C GLY A 678 -13.60 2.33 17.06
N PRO A 679 -13.51 2.63 18.37
CA PRO A 679 -12.29 2.38 19.14
C PRO A 679 -11.78 0.94 19.03
N THR A 680 -10.46 0.81 18.85
CA THR A 680 -9.77 -0.48 18.67
C THR A 680 -9.62 -1.26 19.98
N HIS A 681 -9.51 -0.55 21.11
CA HIS A 681 -9.30 -1.11 22.45
C HIS A 681 -10.60 -1.29 23.23
#